data_AF-A0A284VRV0-F1
#
_entry.id   AF-A0A284VRV0-F1
#
_cell.length_a   1.000
_cell.length_b   1.000
_cell.length_c   1.000
_cell.angle_alpha   90.00
_cell.angle_beta   90.00
_cell.angle_gamma   90.00
#
_symmetry.space_group_name_H-M   'P 1'
#
loop_
_entity.id
_entity.type
_entity.pdbx_description
1 polymer ?
#
loop_
_entity_poly.entity_id
_entity_poly.type
_entity_poly.pdbx_seq_one_letter_code
_entity_poly.pdbx_strand_id
1 'polypeptide(L)'
;MAETKKDINKLHSQTQSLFSGISFSDYLALVKEDSSIAEKSAQRLYRIISANYRKSGGLREYPFFKEGKYKIEGLFESLGRFVRGVYIVSKSYERGLVPLVLLIGPTGSGKTEISKILDKGLTEDLEKNPRFTFYFVDKDKEIYCPFNEDPLNLITTSNSLIPEELREKYSKYGGSNLCPACSKIYKRLVRKAAKRLEDNLREMKKENTSDIIASIEDENEIIYILDDIVRVIRLEPQIASVELVHKDFPDIFEDVLKKANRGILNIEIDDKAINTTPDTNYQLLLRLRDLKIPLRDGSIFSPDMVVLMYANTEMHEINKAAPLKDAIYPVFIRRNLSCTAEENILKKGELPFRHISPEALAILAKFAVGSRIDVNSTADLKKYLDAYEKYEYGKRLSEEETELIRKRVPEAAESKDGWKKGLSSRTLLFDLFNMARPDECLTLEHVEGYLEKRKEDSNFKTSAEVPLEALRNTALRDVILAYTVNSLGFDSTINDAEKLFSYYISLFKSKKFETKSKIQVVGVGEVPVQEEMERIARKLNVYKADGKVLDAAIDKYFIENKEPPAFSQLLAMRPDVIAIDEEMLNFIPWKELKQSGELNPKDSERLGKITSILKKELGYCDDCAESVVRITSRAVIK
;
A
#
# COMPACT_ATOMS: atom_id res chain seq x y z
N MET A 1 -1.65 -22.63 -29.23
CA MET A 1 -2.96 -23.33 -29.16
C MET A 1 -3.07 -24.33 -28.00
N ALA A 2 -1.98 -24.84 -27.42
CA ALA A 2 -2.03 -25.71 -26.23
C ALA A 2 -2.00 -24.95 -24.88
N GLU A 3 -1.43 -23.74 -24.83
CA GLU A 3 -1.35 -22.93 -23.61
C GLU A 3 -2.68 -22.25 -23.24
N THR A 4 -3.50 -21.88 -24.22
CA THR A 4 -4.79 -21.20 -24.00
C THR A 4 -5.87 -22.10 -23.36
N LYS A 5 -5.70 -23.43 -23.44
CA LYS A 5 -6.60 -24.40 -22.77
C LYS A 5 -6.27 -24.59 -21.29
N LYS A 6 -5.05 -24.26 -20.84
CA LYS A 6 -4.65 -24.40 -19.43
C LYS A 6 -5.31 -23.36 -18.53
N ASP A 7 -5.59 -22.15 -19.03
CA ASP A 7 -6.26 -21.10 -18.24
C ASP A 7 -7.78 -21.30 -18.13
N ILE A 8 -8.43 -21.85 -19.17
CA ILE A 8 -9.87 -22.15 -19.15
C ILE A 8 -10.19 -23.38 -18.28
N ASN A 9 -9.31 -24.38 -18.24
CA ASN A 9 -9.50 -25.53 -17.35
C ASN A 9 -9.35 -25.19 -15.86
N LYS A 10 -8.71 -24.06 -15.52
CA LYS A 10 -8.65 -23.50 -14.16
C LYS A 10 -9.91 -22.71 -13.78
N LEU A 11 -10.75 -22.37 -14.76
CA LEU A 11 -12.07 -21.76 -14.56
C LEU A 11 -13.19 -22.79 -14.35
N HIS A 12 -12.98 -24.06 -14.76
CA HIS A 12 -14.00 -25.12 -14.70
C HIS A 12 -13.88 -26.07 -13.51
N SER A 13 -12.84 -25.97 -12.68
CA SER A 13 -12.73 -26.79 -11.47
C SER A 13 -13.24 -26.02 -10.25
N GLN A 14 -14.30 -26.54 -9.62
CA GLN A 14 -14.82 -26.27 -8.28
C GLN A 14 -16.10 -25.41 -8.21
N THR A 15 -17.19 -26.09 -7.85
CA THR A 15 -18.18 -25.60 -6.90
C THR A 15 -18.83 -26.84 -6.25
N GLN A 16 -18.05 -27.55 -5.44
CA GLN A 16 -18.58 -28.44 -4.42
C GLN A 16 -18.11 -27.89 -3.09
N SER A 17 -18.97 -27.09 -2.46
CA SER A 17 -18.77 -26.63 -1.09
C SER A 17 -18.63 -27.87 -0.19
N LEU A 18 -17.52 -27.97 0.54
CA LEU A 18 -17.22 -29.07 1.48
C LEU A 18 -18.08 -29.04 2.77
N PHE A 19 -19.07 -28.13 2.85
CA PHE A 19 -19.90 -27.95 4.03
C PHE A 19 -21.26 -28.64 3.88
N SER A 20 -21.72 -29.30 4.95
CA SER A 20 -23.09 -29.79 5.04
C SER A 20 -24.05 -28.60 4.94
N GLY A 21 -24.95 -28.62 3.96
CA GLY A 21 -25.93 -27.54 3.78
C GLY A 21 -26.86 -27.40 4.99
N ILE A 22 -27.16 -26.15 5.38
CA ILE A 22 -28.15 -25.82 6.41
C ILE A 22 -29.52 -25.56 5.77
N SER A 23 -30.57 -25.52 6.61
CA SER A 23 -31.91 -25.17 6.15
C SER A 23 -32.02 -23.65 5.85
N PHE A 24 -33.07 -23.25 5.13
CA PHE A 24 -33.34 -21.84 4.86
C PHE A 24 -33.79 -21.11 6.14
N SER A 25 -34.54 -21.77 7.02
CA SER A 25 -34.92 -21.26 8.34
C SER A 25 -33.70 -20.99 9.24
N ASP A 26 -32.72 -21.91 9.27
CA ASP A 26 -31.45 -21.69 9.99
C ASP A 26 -30.71 -20.47 9.46
N TYR A 27 -30.64 -20.31 8.14
CA TYR A 27 -30.05 -19.13 7.52
C TYR A 27 -30.80 -17.84 7.92
N LEU A 28 -32.13 -17.83 7.94
CA LEU A 28 -32.90 -16.68 8.39
C LEU A 28 -32.66 -16.36 9.87
N ALA A 29 -32.47 -17.36 10.72
CA ALA A 29 -32.10 -17.16 12.12
C ALA A 29 -30.73 -16.47 12.23
N LEU A 30 -29.74 -16.91 11.45
CA LEU A 30 -28.43 -16.28 11.39
C LEU A 30 -28.51 -14.81 10.95
N VAL A 31 -29.28 -14.50 9.90
CA VAL A 31 -29.46 -13.11 9.41
C VAL A 31 -30.19 -12.22 10.42
N LYS A 32 -31.12 -12.78 11.20
CA LYS A 32 -31.81 -12.05 12.27
C LYS A 32 -30.86 -11.73 13.42
N GLU A 33 -29.93 -12.63 13.74
CA GLU A 33 -28.91 -12.44 14.77
C GLU A 33 -27.83 -11.45 14.32
N ASP A 34 -27.32 -11.60 13.10
CA ASP A 34 -26.35 -10.69 12.49
C ASP A 34 -26.76 -10.36 11.05
N SER A 35 -27.26 -9.14 10.86
CA SER A 35 -27.66 -8.64 9.53
C SER A 35 -26.47 -8.46 8.57
N SER A 36 -25.23 -8.45 9.07
CA SER A 36 -24.04 -8.35 8.22
C SER A 36 -23.92 -9.53 7.26
N ILE A 37 -24.52 -10.68 7.57
CA ILE A 37 -24.52 -11.90 6.74
C ILE A 37 -25.14 -11.65 5.36
N ALA A 38 -26.14 -10.77 5.27
CA ALA A 38 -26.83 -10.42 4.04
C ALA A 38 -26.28 -9.12 3.38
N GLU A 39 -25.18 -8.58 3.90
CA GLU A 39 -24.53 -7.36 3.40
C GLU A 39 -24.09 -7.51 1.92
N LYS A 40 -24.28 -6.44 1.14
CA LYS A 40 -23.84 -6.38 -0.26
C LYS A 40 -22.32 -6.28 -0.37
N SER A 41 -21.78 -6.70 -1.51
CA SER A 41 -20.33 -6.75 -1.78
C SER A 41 -19.59 -5.45 -1.47
N ALA A 42 -20.13 -4.31 -1.91
CA ALA A 42 -19.51 -2.99 -1.73
C ALA A 42 -19.56 -2.50 -0.27
N GLN A 43 -20.66 -2.77 0.43
CA GLN A 43 -20.80 -2.46 1.85
C GLN A 43 -19.79 -3.28 2.67
N ARG A 44 -19.71 -4.59 2.37
CA ARG A 44 -18.74 -5.51 2.99
C ARG A 44 -17.31 -5.05 2.77
N LEU A 45 -16.95 -4.72 1.52
CA LEU A 45 -15.60 -4.25 1.20
C LEU A 45 -15.28 -2.94 1.95
N TYR A 46 -16.22 -2.00 1.99
CA TYR A 46 -16.06 -0.76 2.75
C TYR A 46 -15.87 -1.01 4.25
N ARG A 47 -16.65 -1.93 4.85
CA ARG A 47 -16.55 -2.34 6.25
C ARG A 47 -15.19 -2.93 6.57
N ILE A 48 -14.69 -3.84 5.73
CA ILE A 48 -13.37 -4.47 5.88
C ILE A 48 -12.26 -3.41 5.89
N ILE A 49 -12.26 -2.53 4.89
CA ILE A 49 -11.20 -1.53 4.72
C ILE A 49 -11.27 -0.44 5.82
N SER A 50 -12.49 -0.04 6.19
CA SER A 50 -12.72 1.03 7.17
C SER A 50 -12.72 0.53 8.61
N ALA A 51 -12.43 -0.76 8.82
CA ALA A 51 -12.23 -1.31 10.15
C ALA A 51 -11.15 -0.51 10.88
N ASN A 52 -11.48 -0.02 12.08
CA ASN A 52 -10.60 0.82 12.90
C ASN A 52 -10.21 2.17 12.27
N TYR A 53 -11.01 2.72 11.35
CA TYR A 53 -10.81 4.06 10.80
C TYR A 53 -10.55 5.11 11.89
N ARG A 54 -9.55 5.99 11.67
CA ARG A 54 -9.19 7.09 12.57
C ARG A 54 -9.06 8.39 11.81
N LYS A 55 -9.34 9.51 12.49
CA LYS A 55 -8.96 10.85 12.04
C LYS A 55 -7.66 11.23 12.74
N SER A 56 -6.60 11.46 11.97
CA SER A 56 -5.31 11.95 12.49
C SER A 56 -4.86 13.15 11.66
N GLY A 57 -4.54 14.27 12.31
CA GLY A 57 -4.06 15.47 11.61
C GLY A 57 -5.00 16.03 10.51
N GLY A 58 -6.31 15.75 10.59
CA GLY A 58 -7.28 16.12 9.55
C GLY A 58 -7.35 15.15 8.37
N LEU A 59 -6.46 14.16 8.29
CA LEU A 59 -6.46 13.10 7.29
C LEU A 59 -7.26 11.89 7.76
N ARG A 60 -7.88 11.20 6.80
CA ARG A 60 -8.57 9.93 7.01
C ARG A 60 -7.55 8.81 6.99
N GLU A 61 -7.36 8.14 8.11
CA GLU A 61 -6.45 7.00 8.21
C GLU A 61 -7.23 5.69 8.19
N TYR A 62 -6.79 4.77 7.33
CA TYR A 62 -7.34 3.42 7.19
C TYR A 62 -6.26 2.42 7.61
N PRO A 63 -6.25 1.96 8.88
CA PRO A 63 -5.21 1.06 9.38
C PRO A 63 -5.03 -0.20 8.54
N PHE A 64 -6.09 -0.66 7.89
CA PHE A 64 -6.06 -1.76 6.91
C PHE A 64 -4.92 -1.64 5.91
N PHE A 65 -4.62 -0.44 5.39
CA PHE A 65 -3.50 -0.27 4.44
C PHE A 65 -2.20 0.25 5.07
N LYS A 66 -2.21 0.63 6.35
CA LYS A 66 -1.07 1.31 7.01
C LYS A 66 -0.28 0.37 7.92
N GLU A 67 -0.93 -0.65 8.47
CA GLU A 67 -0.40 -1.48 9.55
C GLU A 67 -0.59 -2.97 9.25
N GLY A 68 0.26 -3.79 9.87
CA GLY A 68 0.17 -5.25 9.79
C GLY A 68 0.41 -5.82 8.39
N LYS A 69 -0.24 -6.95 8.11
CA LYS A 69 0.00 -7.78 6.91
C LYS A 69 -0.53 -7.20 5.59
N TYR A 70 -1.38 -6.18 5.67
CA TYR A 70 -2.01 -5.52 4.53
C TYR A 70 -1.39 -4.15 4.23
N LYS A 71 -0.25 -3.87 4.87
CA LYS A 71 0.47 -2.61 4.72
C LYS A 71 0.93 -2.40 3.28
N ILE A 72 0.47 -1.30 2.69
CA ILE A 72 0.98 -0.73 1.44
C ILE A 72 1.96 0.37 1.82
N GLU A 73 3.18 0.32 1.27
CA GLU A 73 4.14 1.40 1.49
C GLU A 73 3.76 2.60 0.64
N GLY A 74 3.57 3.73 1.32
CA GLY A 74 3.13 4.96 0.73
C GLY A 74 1.70 4.93 0.19
N LEU A 75 1.34 5.93 -0.63
CA LEU A 75 0.02 6.08 -1.27
C LEU A 75 -1.14 6.36 -0.31
N PHE A 76 -0.89 6.74 0.94
CA PHE A 76 -1.96 6.86 1.95
C PHE A 76 -3.12 7.76 1.51
N GLU A 77 -2.80 8.84 0.81
CA GLU A 77 -3.81 9.76 0.30
C GLU A 77 -4.60 9.16 -0.88
N SER A 78 -3.92 8.53 -1.85
CA SER A 78 -4.56 7.83 -2.97
C SER A 78 -5.46 6.69 -2.48
N LEU A 79 -5.03 5.97 -1.45
CA LEU A 79 -5.82 4.95 -0.76
C LEU A 79 -7.04 5.58 -0.08
N GLY A 80 -6.89 6.76 0.54
CA GLY A 80 -8.03 7.48 1.10
C GLY A 80 -9.10 7.87 0.07
N ARG A 81 -8.70 8.22 -1.16
CA ARG A 81 -9.61 8.42 -2.30
C ARG A 81 -10.23 7.11 -2.76
N PHE A 82 -9.45 6.04 -2.83
CA PHE A 82 -9.95 4.70 -3.16
C PHE A 82 -11.08 4.28 -2.20
N VAL A 83 -10.87 4.42 -0.88
CA VAL A 83 -11.90 4.07 0.12
C VAL A 83 -13.15 4.94 -0.06
N ARG A 84 -13.00 6.21 -0.42
CA ARG A 84 -14.14 7.07 -0.76
C ARG A 84 -14.90 6.55 -2.00
N GLY A 85 -14.18 6.06 -3.01
CA GLY A 85 -14.77 5.42 -4.18
C GLY A 85 -15.61 4.19 -3.80
N VAL A 86 -15.05 3.29 -2.98
CA VAL A 86 -15.77 2.11 -2.48
C VAL A 86 -17.00 2.52 -1.67
N TYR A 87 -16.91 3.56 -0.84
CA TYR A 87 -18.06 4.12 -0.13
C TYR A 87 -19.14 4.64 -1.09
N ILE A 88 -18.76 5.37 -2.14
CA ILE A 88 -19.71 5.85 -3.15
C ILE A 88 -20.42 4.67 -3.83
N VAL A 89 -19.67 3.63 -4.24
CA VAL A 89 -20.27 2.42 -4.82
C VAL A 89 -21.28 1.80 -3.84
N SER A 90 -20.95 1.71 -2.55
CA SER A 90 -21.85 1.15 -1.54
C SER A 90 -23.19 1.92 -1.43
N LYS A 91 -23.18 3.23 -1.68
CA LYS A 91 -24.39 4.08 -1.66
C LYS A 91 -25.13 4.11 -2.99
N SER A 92 -24.43 3.94 -4.11
CA SER A 92 -25.04 3.93 -5.44
C SER A 92 -25.93 2.72 -5.68
N TYR A 93 -25.70 1.60 -4.99
CA TYR A 93 -26.58 0.42 -5.04
C TYR A 93 -28.03 0.74 -4.72
N GLU A 94 -28.29 1.64 -3.77
CA GLU A 94 -29.65 2.09 -3.38
C GLU A 94 -30.37 2.81 -4.55
N ARG A 95 -29.61 3.30 -5.54
CA ARG A 95 -30.11 4.00 -6.73
C ARG A 95 -30.08 3.13 -7.99
N GLY A 96 -29.78 1.83 -7.84
CA GLY A 96 -29.68 0.90 -8.97
C GLY A 96 -28.44 1.13 -9.85
N LEU A 97 -27.36 1.66 -9.28
CA LEU A 97 -26.11 1.94 -10.01
C LEU A 97 -24.89 1.30 -9.33
N VAL A 98 -23.94 0.86 -10.13
CA VAL A 98 -22.60 0.42 -9.70
C VAL A 98 -21.54 1.23 -10.43
N PRO A 99 -21.10 2.37 -9.87
CA PRO A 99 -19.98 3.11 -10.41
C PRO A 99 -18.74 2.22 -10.53
N LEU A 100 -18.04 2.34 -11.65
CA LEU A 100 -16.83 1.58 -11.92
C LEU A 100 -15.64 2.30 -11.30
N VAL A 101 -14.94 1.70 -10.34
CA VAL A 101 -13.79 2.35 -9.68
C VAL A 101 -12.56 2.13 -10.55
N LEU A 102 -12.05 3.20 -11.17
CA LEU A 102 -10.90 3.11 -12.07
C LEU A 102 -9.62 3.57 -11.36
N LEU A 103 -8.68 2.65 -11.15
CA LEU A 103 -7.33 2.96 -10.68
C LEU A 103 -6.46 3.34 -11.87
N ILE A 104 -6.01 4.60 -11.90
CA ILE A 104 -5.23 5.18 -12.99
C ILE A 104 -3.84 5.53 -12.48
N GLY A 105 -2.81 5.14 -13.22
CA GLY A 105 -1.44 5.57 -12.94
C GLY A 105 -0.44 4.83 -13.81
N PRO A 106 0.83 5.21 -13.79
CA PRO A 106 1.85 4.54 -14.59
C PRO A 106 2.12 3.11 -14.11
N THR A 107 2.80 2.32 -14.93
CA THR A 107 3.24 0.97 -14.58
C THR A 107 4.10 0.99 -13.31
N GLY A 108 3.82 0.05 -12.40
CA GLY A 108 4.55 -0.07 -11.13
C GLY A 108 4.12 0.94 -10.05
N SER A 109 2.97 1.59 -10.18
CA SER A 109 2.42 2.50 -9.15
C SER A 109 1.67 1.80 -8.00
N GLY A 110 1.63 0.46 -7.95
CA GLY A 110 0.97 -0.28 -6.86
C GLY A 110 -0.51 -0.62 -7.08
N LYS A 111 -1.09 -0.30 -8.24
CA LYS A 111 -2.51 -0.61 -8.58
C LYS A 111 -2.89 -2.09 -8.35
N THR A 112 -2.10 -3.02 -8.88
CA THR A 112 -2.35 -4.47 -8.73
C THR A 112 -2.11 -4.94 -7.29
N GLU A 113 -1.25 -4.26 -6.54
CA GLU A 113 -0.99 -4.60 -5.13
C GLU A 113 -2.23 -4.31 -4.27
N ILE A 114 -2.94 -3.21 -4.55
CA ILE A 114 -4.24 -2.92 -3.93
C ILE A 114 -5.20 -4.09 -4.15
N SER A 115 -5.34 -4.58 -5.39
CA SER A 115 -6.21 -5.72 -5.72
C SER A 115 -5.89 -6.96 -4.89
N LYS A 116 -4.61 -7.38 -4.88
CA LYS A 116 -4.14 -8.55 -4.14
C LYS A 116 -4.41 -8.46 -2.63
N ILE A 117 -4.26 -7.28 -2.05
CA ILE A 117 -4.51 -7.05 -0.63
C ILE A 117 -6.01 -7.11 -0.32
N LEU A 118 -6.86 -6.58 -1.20
CA LEU A 118 -8.32 -6.69 -1.07
C LEU A 118 -8.79 -8.14 -1.19
N ASP A 119 -8.22 -8.91 -2.12
CA ASP A 119 -8.53 -10.33 -2.30
C ASP A 119 -8.25 -11.14 -1.03
N LYS A 120 -7.08 -10.91 -0.42
CA LYS A 120 -6.72 -11.53 0.87
C LYS A 120 -7.64 -11.07 2.00
N GLY A 121 -7.91 -9.77 2.09
CA GLY A 121 -8.82 -9.20 3.08
C GLY A 121 -10.24 -9.77 2.99
N LEU A 122 -10.74 -9.97 1.77
CA LEU A 122 -12.04 -10.57 1.51
C LEU A 122 -12.09 -12.05 1.90
N THR A 123 -11.04 -12.80 1.56
CA THR A 123 -10.92 -14.22 1.89
C THR A 123 -10.96 -14.43 3.40
N GLU A 124 -10.19 -13.64 4.16
CA GLU A 124 -10.17 -13.72 5.62
C GLU A 124 -11.45 -13.20 6.30
N ASP A 125 -12.11 -12.19 5.72
CA ASP A 125 -13.42 -11.76 6.22
C ASP A 125 -14.43 -12.89 6.04
N LEU A 126 -14.42 -13.62 4.92
CA LEU A 126 -15.30 -14.76 4.70
C LEU A 126 -15.05 -15.91 5.67
N GLU A 127 -13.82 -16.09 6.16
CA GLU A 127 -13.48 -17.07 7.20
C GLU A 127 -14.12 -16.73 8.55
N LYS A 128 -14.13 -15.45 8.92
CA LYS A 128 -14.62 -14.95 10.21
C LYS A 128 -16.11 -14.62 10.21
N ASN A 129 -16.59 -14.04 9.12
CA ASN A 129 -17.94 -13.57 8.89
C ASN A 129 -18.50 -14.35 7.68
N PRO A 130 -19.04 -15.56 7.89
CA PRO A 130 -19.50 -16.39 6.79
C PRO A 130 -20.57 -15.66 5.97
N ARG A 131 -20.56 -15.93 4.67
CA ARG A 131 -21.61 -15.55 3.73
C ARG A 131 -22.15 -16.82 3.11
N PHE A 132 -23.34 -16.75 2.53
CA PHE A 132 -24.04 -17.93 2.06
C PHE A 132 -24.58 -17.75 0.65
N THR A 133 -24.72 -18.89 -0.02
CA THR A 133 -25.50 -19.06 -1.24
C THR A 133 -26.33 -20.34 -1.12
N PHE A 134 -26.97 -20.78 -2.19
CA PHE A 134 -27.91 -21.89 -2.13
C PHE A 134 -27.94 -22.74 -3.39
N TYR A 135 -28.50 -23.94 -3.23
CA TYR A 135 -28.95 -24.79 -4.32
C TYR A 135 -30.37 -25.26 -4.04
N PHE A 136 -31.09 -25.58 -5.12
CA PHE A 136 -32.41 -26.19 -5.03
C PHE A 136 -32.31 -27.71 -4.95
N VAL A 137 -33.21 -28.31 -4.18
CA VAL A 137 -33.43 -29.76 -4.12
C VAL A 137 -34.70 -30.07 -4.89
N ASP A 138 -34.59 -30.85 -5.97
CA ASP A 138 -35.74 -31.38 -6.71
C ASP A 138 -35.61 -32.89 -6.85
N LYS A 139 -36.26 -33.63 -5.95
CA LYS A 139 -36.04 -35.07 -5.77
C LYS A 139 -34.57 -35.31 -5.40
N ASP A 140 -33.86 -36.16 -6.14
CA ASP A 140 -32.47 -36.52 -5.90
C ASP A 140 -31.46 -35.64 -6.68
N LYS A 141 -31.91 -34.49 -7.22
CA LYS A 141 -31.06 -33.57 -7.97
C LYS A 141 -30.83 -32.28 -7.21
N GLU A 142 -29.55 -31.94 -7.07
CA GLU A 142 -29.09 -30.64 -6.59
C GLU A 142 -28.90 -29.71 -7.79
N ILE A 143 -29.51 -28.53 -7.72
CA ILE A 143 -29.44 -27.51 -8.78
C ILE A 143 -28.89 -26.22 -8.17
N TYR A 144 -27.59 -26.01 -8.33
CA TYR A 144 -26.87 -24.88 -7.76
C TYR A 144 -27.25 -23.55 -8.41
N CYS A 145 -27.30 -22.48 -7.61
CA CYS A 145 -27.44 -21.13 -8.13
C CYS A 145 -26.22 -20.79 -9.01
N PRO A 146 -26.40 -20.49 -10.31
CA PRO A 146 -25.27 -20.25 -11.20
C PRO A 146 -24.53 -18.93 -10.91
N PHE A 147 -25.14 -18.01 -10.17
CA PHE A 147 -24.56 -16.70 -9.81
C PHE A 147 -24.22 -16.58 -8.33
N ASN A 148 -24.27 -17.66 -7.54
CA ASN A 148 -23.98 -17.62 -6.11
C ASN A 148 -24.78 -16.53 -5.36
N GLU A 149 -26.06 -16.38 -5.69
CA GLU A 149 -26.93 -15.36 -5.11
C GLU A 149 -27.12 -15.53 -3.61
N ASP A 150 -27.50 -14.44 -2.95
CA ASP A 150 -27.88 -14.46 -1.55
C ASP A 150 -29.21 -15.23 -1.36
N PRO A 151 -29.30 -16.19 -0.41
CA PRO A 151 -30.54 -16.93 -0.17
C PRO A 151 -31.73 -16.03 0.17
N LEU A 152 -31.51 -14.87 0.79
CA LEU A 152 -32.57 -13.90 1.11
C LEU A 152 -33.35 -13.46 -0.14
N ASN A 153 -32.76 -13.53 -1.34
CA ASN A 153 -33.45 -13.25 -2.60
C ASN A 153 -34.66 -14.17 -2.85
N LEU A 154 -34.69 -15.38 -2.27
CA LEU A 154 -35.81 -16.33 -2.39
C LEU A 154 -37.10 -15.81 -1.76
N ILE A 155 -36.98 -14.92 -0.76
CA ILE A 155 -38.12 -14.32 -0.07
C ILE A 155 -38.33 -12.85 -0.43
N THR A 156 -37.28 -12.12 -0.77
CA THR A 156 -37.35 -10.67 -1.03
C THR A 156 -37.59 -10.29 -2.49
N THR A 157 -37.43 -11.21 -3.45
CA THR A 157 -37.58 -10.86 -4.87
C THR A 157 -38.99 -10.36 -5.19
N SER A 158 -39.11 -9.37 -6.09
CA SER A 158 -40.42 -8.87 -6.53
C SER A 158 -41.26 -9.92 -7.27
N ASN A 159 -40.60 -10.97 -7.79
CA ASN A 159 -41.20 -12.10 -8.48
C ASN A 159 -41.54 -13.28 -7.55
N SER A 160 -41.48 -13.07 -6.23
CA SER A 160 -41.73 -14.10 -5.22
C SER A 160 -43.18 -14.54 -5.26
N LEU A 161 -43.43 -15.80 -4.91
CA LEU A 161 -44.79 -16.33 -4.71
C LEU A 161 -45.24 -16.17 -3.24
N ILE A 162 -44.39 -15.59 -2.40
CA ILE A 162 -44.60 -15.37 -0.97
C ILE A 162 -45.39 -14.08 -0.73
N PRO A 163 -46.19 -13.97 0.35
CA PRO A 163 -46.98 -12.78 0.66
C PRO A 163 -46.12 -11.52 0.82
N GLU A 164 -46.70 -10.38 0.44
CA GLU A 164 -46.03 -9.08 0.44
C GLU A 164 -45.57 -8.65 1.84
N GLU A 165 -46.38 -8.89 2.88
CA GLU A 165 -46.06 -8.59 4.27
C GLU A 165 -44.76 -9.28 4.72
N LEU A 166 -44.60 -10.55 4.34
CA LEU A 166 -43.42 -11.32 4.66
C LEU A 166 -42.20 -10.83 3.88
N ARG A 167 -42.40 -10.50 2.59
CA ARG A 167 -41.36 -9.88 1.75
C ARG A 167 -40.86 -8.57 2.36
N GLU A 168 -41.76 -7.68 2.79
CA GLU A 168 -41.41 -6.40 3.41
C GLU A 168 -40.66 -6.60 4.74
N LYS A 169 -41.13 -7.55 5.56
CA LYS A 169 -40.50 -7.90 6.84
C LYS A 169 -39.02 -8.27 6.69
N TYR A 170 -38.68 -9.03 5.64
CA TYR A 170 -37.31 -9.48 5.39
C TYR A 170 -36.48 -8.54 4.51
N SER A 171 -37.10 -7.67 3.72
CA SER A 171 -36.39 -6.72 2.83
C SER A 171 -35.51 -5.73 3.60
N LYS A 172 -35.79 -5.47 4.88
CA LYS A 172 -34.93 -4.63 5.74
C LYS A 172 -33.53 -5.22 5.97
N TYR A 173 -33.36 -6.55 5.82
CA TYR A 173 -32.06 -7.22 5.93
C TYR A 173 -31.29 -7.20 4.60
N GLY A 174 -31.91 -6.79 3.50
CA GLY A 174 -31.32 -6.71 2.17
C GLY A 174 -32.14 -7.47 1.13
N GLY A 175 -31.44 -8.18 0.25
CA GLY A 175 -32.06 -8.92 -0.85
C GLY A 175 -32.13 -8.14 -2.17
N SER A 176 -32.49 -8.84 -3.23
CA SER A 176 -32.66 -8.33 -4.60
C SER A 176 -33.54 -9.30 -5.40
N ASN A 177 -33.60 -9.12 -6.72
CA ASN A 177 -34.24 -10.09 -7.59
C ASN A 177 -33.38 -11.35 -7.73
N LEU A 178 -34.05 -12.51 -7.81
CA LEU A 178 -33.43 -13.76 -8.22
C LEU A 178 -32.96 -13.67 -9.67
N CYS A 179 -31.85 -14.32 -9.97
CA CYS A 179 -31.38 -14.47 -11.33
C CYS A 179 -32.43 -15.23 -12.17
N PRO A 180 -32.47 -15.01 -13.48
CA PRO A 180 -33.50 -15.59 -14.34
C PRO A 180 -33.59 -17.12 -14.30
N ALA A 181 -32.45 -17.81 -14.14
CA ALA A 181 -32.41 -19.26 -13.97
C ALA A 181 -33.06 -19.70 -12.66
N CYS A 182 -32.66 -19.11 -11.53
CA CYS A 182 -33.23 -19.41 -10.22
C CYS A 182 -34.71 -19.05 -10.13
N SER A 183 -35.13 -17.92 -10.70
CA SER A 183 -36.53 -17.48 -10.70
C SER A 183 -37.48 -18.50 -11.35
N LYS A 184 -37.06 -19.10 -12.49
CA LYS A 184 -37.82 -20.16 -13.17
C LYS A 184 -37.94 -21.42 -12.30
N ILE A 185 -36.83 -21.86 -11.68
CA ILE A 185 -36.77 -23.06 -10.83
C ILE A 185 -37.59 -22.84 -9.56
N TYR A 186 -37.38 -21.73 -8.87
CA TYR A 186 -38.08 -21.31 -7.66
C TYR A 186 -39.60 -21.36 -7.87
N LYS A 187 -40.13 -20.68 -8.89
CA LYS A 187 -41.58 -20.66 -9.17
C LYS A 187 -42.13 -22.06 -9.40
N ARG A 188 -41.38 -22.94 -10.07
CA ARG A 188 -41.81 -24.33 -10.31
C ARG A 188 -41.83 -25.17 -9.04
N LEU A 189 -40.80 -25.07 -8.21
CA LEU A 189 -40.66 -25.88 -6.99
C LEU A 189 -41.60 -25.42 -5.88
N VAL A 190 -41.74 -24.12 -5.66
CA VAL A 190 -42.69 -23.56 -4.70
C VAL A 190 -44.13 -23.96 -5.07
N ARG A 191 -44.49 -23.92 -6.36
CA ARG A 191 -45.81 -24.41 -6.81
C ARG A 191 -46.07 -25.87 -6.49
N LYS A 192 -45.05 -26.71 -6.69
CA LYS A 192 -45.12 -28.14 -6.42
C LYS A 192 -45.24 -28.42 -4.92
N ALA A 193 -44.52 -27.67 -4.09
CA ALA A 193 -44.58 -27.77 -2.63
C ALA A 193 -45.91 -27.27 -2.07
N ALA A 194 -46.40 -26.11 -2.52
CA ALA A 194 -47.69 -25.55 -2.10
C ALA A 194 -48.88 -26.49 -2.44
N LYS A 195 -48.87 -27.13 -3.62
CA LYS A 195 -49.90 -28.12 -3.96
C LYS A 195 -49.89 -29.35 -3.04
N ARG A 196 -48.71 -29.82 -2.61
CA ARG A 196 -48.60 -30.93 -1.65
C ARG A 196 -49.18 -30.55 -0.30
N LEU A 197 -49.00 -29.30 0.13
CA LEU A 197 -49.60 -28.77 1.35
C LEU A 197 -51.13 -28.69 1.23
N GLU A 198 -51.65 -28.21 0.11
CA GLU A 198 -53.09 -28.18 -0.17
C GLU A 198 -53.71 -29.59 -0.17
N ASP A 199 -53.06 -30.57 -0.82
CA ASP A 199 -53.49 -31.98 -0.82
C ASP A 199 -53.53 -32.58 0.60
N ASN A 200 -52.67 -32.11 1.50
CA ASN A 200 -52.65 -32.51 2.90
C ASN A 200 -53.71 -31.79 3.76
N LEU A 201 -54.13 -30.58 3.38
CA LEU A 201 -55.05 -29.73 4.16
C LEU A 201 -56.54 -30.00 3.91
N ARG A 202 -56.91 -30.84 2.93
CA ARG A 202 -58.27 -31.37 2.69
C ARG A 202 -59.43 -30.34 2.63
N GLU A 203 -59.17 -29.05 2.49
CA GLU A 203 -60.21 -28.02 2.31
C GLU A 203 -59.93 -27.13 1.10
N MET A 204 -60.99 -26.95 0.28
CA MET A 204 -61.13 -26.09 -0.90
C MET A 204 -59.95 -26.01 -1.88
N LYS A 205 -60.08 -26.70 -3.01
CA LYS A 205 -59.21 -26.57 -4.19
C LYS A 205 -59.17 -25.12 -4.68
N LYS A 206 -58.02 -24.45 -4.55
CA LYS A 206 -57.75 -23.15 -5.19
C LYS A 206 -56.99 -23.36 -6.49
N GLU A 207 -57.39 -22.65 -7.54
CA GLU A 207 -56.81 -22.86 -8.88
C GLU A 207 -55.41 -22.23 -9.04
N ASN A 208 -55.09 -21.16 -8.29
CA ASN A 208 -53.83 -20.43 -8.39
C ASN A 208 -52.93 -20.63 -7.16
N THR A 209 -51.65 -20.94 -7.39
CA THR A 209 -50.67 -21.16 -6.32
C THR A 209 -50.40 -19.93 -5.46
N SER A 210 -50.48 -18.72 -6.04
CA SER A 210 -50.41 -17.48 -5.26
C SER A 210 -51.48 -17.44 -4.18
N ASP A 211 -52.68 -17.93 -4.49
CA ASP A 211 -53.85 -17.84 -3.63
C ASP A 211 -53.84 -18.92 -2.53
N ILE A 212 -53.12 -20.04 -2.78
CA ILE A 212 -52.79 -21.07 -1.79
C ILE A 212 -51.78 -20.53 -0.80
N ILE A 213 -50.66 -19.97 -1.28
CA ILE A 213 -49.59 -19.45 -0.42
C ILE A 213 -50.08 -18.22 0.37
N ALA A 214 -50.89 -17.36 -0.25
CA ALA A 214 -51.49 -16.21 0.41
C ALA A 214 -52.54 -16.59 1.48
N SER A 215 -53.06 -17.83 1.49
CA SER A 215 -53.93 -18.29 2.58
C SER A 215 -53.20 -19.00 3.72
N ILE A 216 -51.89 -19.15 3.63
CA ILE A 216 -51.12 -19.68 4.75
C ILE A 216 -50.95 -18.53 5.75
N GLU A 217 -51.62 -18.63 6.90
CA GLU A 217 -51.57 -17.61 7.96
C GLU A 217 -50.28 -17.72 8.80
N ASP A 218 -49.69 -18.92 8.92
CA ASP A 218 -48.43 -19.13 9.66
C ASP A 218 -47.21 -18.91 8.75
N GLU A 219 -46.44 -17.86 9.04
CA GLU A 219 -45.14 -17.59 8.42
C GLU A 219 -44.21 -18.81 8.43
N ASN A 220 -44.24 -19.62 9.49
CA ASN A 220 -43.35 -20.78 9.59
C ASN A 220 -43.67 -21.83 8.53
N GLU A 221 -44.94 -22.03 8.18
CA GLU A 221 -45.34 -22.95 7.11
C GLU A 221 -44.80 -22.51 5.74
N ILE A 222 -44.77 -21.20 5.47
CA ILE A 222 -44.18 -20.65 4.25
C ILE A 222 -42.65 -20.85 4.24
N ILE A 223 -41.99 -20.67 5.38
CA ILE A 223 -40.55 -20.91 5.51
C ILE A 223 -40.24 -22.41 5.36
N TYR A 224 -41.06 -23.30 5.92
CA TYR A 224 -40.90 -24.75 5.78
C TYR A 224 -41.02 -25.22 4.33
N ILE A 225 -41.83 -24.55 3.49
CA ILE A 225 -41.81 -24.81 2.04
C ILE A 225 -40.42 -24.61 1.46
N LEU A 226 -39.74 -23.52 1.84
CA LEU A 226 -38.38 -23.24 1.37
C LEU A 226 -37.37 -24.23 1.94
N ASP A 227 -37.54 -24.68 3.18
CA ASP A 227 -36.70 -25.72 3.77
C ASP A 227 -36.81 -27.07 3.05
N ASP A 228 -37.95 -27.41 2.42
CA ASP A 228 -38.07 -28.64 1.62
C ASP A 228 -37.28 -28.55 0.30
N ILE A 229 -37.24 -27.36 -0.31
CA ILE A 229 -36.76 -27.20 -1.70
C ILE A 229 -35.40 -26.51 -1.83
N VAL A 230 -34.83 -25.98 -0.75
CA VAL A 230 -33.57 -25.22 -0.76
C VAL A 230 -32.63 -25.74 0.32
N ARG A 231 -31.34 -25.79 0.00
CA ARG A 231 -30.26 -25.93 0.96
C ARG A 231 -29.31 -24.77 0.83
N VAL A 232 -28.88 -24.25 1.97
CA VAL A 232 -28.00 -23.09 2.06
C VAL A 232 -26.59 -23.56 2.39
N ILE A 233 -25.61 -23.04 1.65
CA ILE A 233 -24.21 -23.42 1.75
C ILE A 233 -23.33 -22.18 1.90
N ARG A 234 -22.14 -22.36 2.47
CA ARG A 234 -21.19 -21.25 2.61
C ARG A 234 -20.69 -20.79 1.24
N LEU A 235 -20.62 -19.48 1.07
CA LEU A 235 -20.07 -18.80 -0.09
C LEU A 235 -18.54 -18.84 -0.05
N GLU A 236 -17.92 -19.26 -1.14
CA GLU A 236 -16.47 -19.18 -1.35
C GLU A 236 -16.06 -17.77 -1.81
N PRO A 237 -14.77 -17.38 -1.70
CA PRO A 237 -14.30 -16.10 -2.23
C PRO A 237 -14.64 -15.91 -3.72
N GLN A 238 -15.43 -14.88 -4.01
CA GLN A 238 -15.92 -14.57 -5.35
C GLN A 238 -15.05 -13.48 -5.98
N ILE A 239 -13.98 -13.88 -6.68
CA ILE A 239 -13.06 -12.95 -7.33
C ILE A 239 -12.83 -13.41 -8.76
N ALA A 240 -13.01 -12.50 -9.72
CA ALA A 240 -12.67 -12.75 -11.12
C ALA A 240 -11.87 -11.58 -11.71
N SER A 241 -11.06 -11.90 -12.71
CA SER A 241 -10.26 -10.93 -13.45
C SER A 241 -10.43 -11.16 -14.94
N VAL A 242 -10.52 -10.08 -15.73
CA VAL A 242 -10.61 -10.14 -17.18
C VAL A 242 -9.94 -8.92 -17.81
N GLU A 243 -9.32 -9.11 -18.97
CA GLU A 243 -8.81 -7.99 -19.77
C GLU A 243 -9.94 -7.47 -20.66
N LEU A 244 -10.15 -6.15 -20.68
CA LEU A 244 -11.20 -5.54 -21.50
C LEU A 244 -11.00 -5.79 -23.00
N VAL A 245 -9.76 -6.02 -23.42
CA VAL A 245 -9.34 -6.27 -24.80
C VAL A 245 -9.33 -7.76 -25.17
N HIS A 246 -9.76 -8.64 -24.25
CA HIS A 246 -9.82 -10.06 -24.52
C HIS A 246 -10.69 -10.33 -25.77
N LYS A 247 -10.16 -11.13 -26.71
CA LYS A 247 -10.81 -11.38 -28.01
C LYS A 247 -12.24 -11.94 -27.89
N ASP A 248 -12.46 -12.78 -26.87
CA ASP A 248 -13.74 -13.43 -26.59
C ASP A 248 -14.49 -12.74 -25.43
N PHE A 249 -14.17 -11.47 -25.13
CA PHE A 249 -14.72 -10.76 -23.96
C PHE A 249 -16.25 -10.87 -23.86
N PRO A 250 -17.05 -10.58 -24.92
CA PRO A 250 -18.51 -10.71 -24.83
C PRO A 250 -18.97 -12.14 -24.48
N ASP A 251 -18.26 -13.15 -24.99
CA ASP A 251 -18.61 -14.54 -24.77
C ASP A 251 -18.31 -14.94 -23.33
N ILE A 252 -17.14 -14.62 -22.79
CA ILE A 252 -16.74 -15.02 -21.43
C ILE A 252 -17.34 -14.13 -20.34
N PHE A 253 -17.89 -12.95 -20.68
CA PHE A 253 -18.34 -11.96 -19.70
C PHE A 253 -19.36 -12.51 -18.71
N GLU A 254 -20.34 -13.30 -19.18
CA GLU A 254 -21.32 -13.94 -18.31
C GLU A 254 -20.67 -14.86 -17.27
N ASP A 255 -19.68 -15.65 -17.69
CA ASP A 255 -19.00 -16.61 -16.81
C ASP A 255 -18.09 -15.91 -15.80
N VAL A 256 -17.48 -14.79 -16.21
CA VAL A 256 -16.75 -13.87 -15.32
C VAL A 256 -17.70 -13.26 -14.28
N LEU A 257 -18.91 -12.84 -14.67
CA LEU A 257 -19.91 -12.30 -13.75
C LEU A 257 -20.38 -13.35 -12.73
N LYS A 258 -20.60 -14.60 -13.16
CA LYS A 258 -20.97 -15.70 -12.25
C LYS A 258 -19.92 -15.89 -11.14
N LYS A 259 -18.64 -15.82 -11.50
CA LYS A 259 -17.52 -16.00 -10.56
C LYS A 259 -17.27 -14.80 -9.65
N ALA A 260 -17.58 -13.58 -10.10
CA ALA A 260 -17.35 -12.35 -9.33
C ALA A 260 -18.57 -11.89 -8.52
N ASN A 261 -19.77 -12.42 -8.79
CA ASN A 261 -20.97 -12.01 -8.08
C ASN A 261 -20.83 -12.28 -6.57
N ARG A 262 -21.38 -11.40 -5.73
CA ARG A 262 -21.11 -11.31 -4.29
C ARG A 262 -19.63 -11.04 -3.95
N GLY A 263 -18.85 -10.40 -4.82
CA GLY A 263 -17.42 -10.18 -4.59
C GLY A 263 -16.77 -9.07 -5.43
N ILE A 264 -15.60 -9.34 -6.01
CA ILE A 264 -14.79 -8.34 -6.74
C ILE A 264 -14.61 -8.78 -8.21
N LEU A 265 -14.88 -7.86 -9.13
CA LEU A 265 -14.56 -8.00 -10.54
C LEU A 265 -13.42 -7.04 -10.90
N ASN A 266 -12.27 -7.61 -11.26
CA ASN A 266 -11.10 -6.89 -11.73
C ASN A 266 -11.12 -6.81 -13.27
N ILE A 267 -11.00 -5.61 -13.83
CA ILE A 267 -10.94 -5.39 -15.28
C ILE A 267 -9.68 -4.62 -15.63
N GLU A 268 -8.80 -5.23 -16.41
CA GLU A 268 -7.59 -4.58 -16.90
C GLU A 268 -7.85 -3.90 -18.25
N ILE A 269 -7.44 -2.64 -18.37
CA ILE A 269 -7.43 -1.87 -19.60
C ILE A 269 -5.98 -1.76 -20.07
N ASP A 270 -5.66 -2.47 -21.15
CA ASP A 270 -4.40 -2.31 -21.87
C ASP A 270 -4.37 -0.95 -22.58
N ASP A 271 -3.37 -0.14 -22.24
CA ASP A 271 -3.14 1.19 -22.80
C ASP A 271 -2.89 1.15 -24.32
N LYS A 272 -2.33 0.05 -24.84
CA LYS A 272 -2.03 -0.10 -26.27
C LYS A 272 -3.25 -0.45 -27.11
N ALA A 273 -4.29 -1.00 -26.48
CA ALA A 273 -5.46 -1.53 -27.16
C ALA A 273 -6.77 -0.83 -26.78
N ILE A 274 -6.72 0.22 -25.94
CA ILE A 274 -7.90 0.99 -25.55
C ILE A 274 -8.65 1.58 -26.76
N ASN A 275 -7.90 2.07 -27.75
CA ASN A 275 -8.42 2.66 -28.99
C ASN A 275 -8.91 1.61 -30.00
N THR A 276 -8.53 0.35 -29.83
CA THR A 276 -8.95 -0.78 -30.69
C THR A 276 -9.97 -1.69 -30.01
N THR A 277 -10.37 -1.35 -28.79
CA THR A 277 -11.34 -2.13 -28.02
C THR A 277 -12.72 -2.03 -28.68
N PRO A 278 -13.38 -3.17 -28.96
CA PRO A 278 -14.72 -3.15 -29.57
C PRO A 278 -15.74 -2.39 -28.72
N ASP A 279 -16.58 -1.58 -29.37
CA ASP A 279 -17.67 -0.82 -28.71
C ASP A 279 -18.58 -1.70 -27.86
N THR A 280 -18.81 -2.94 -28.29
CA THR A 280 -19.59 -3.94 -27.56
C THR A 280 -19.09 -4.15 -26.13
N ASN A 281 -17.78 -4.11 -25.90
CA ASN A 281 -17.20 -4.33 -24.57
C ASN A 281 -17.52 -3.14 -23.65
N TYR A 282 -17.40 -1.91 -24.16
CA TYR A 282 -17.81 -0.71 -23.42
C TYR A 282 -19.32 -0.69 -23.13
N GLN A 283 -20.15 -1.12 -24.09
CA GLN A 283 -21.60 -1.23 -23.86
C GLN A 283 -21.92 -2.22 -22.73
N LEU A 284 -21.23 -3.36 -22.64
CA LEU A 284 -21.39 -4.30 -21.53
C LEU A 284 -21.02 -3.67 -20.18
N LEU A 285 -19.97 -2.84 -20.12
CA LEU A 285 -19.60 -2.10 -18.90
C LEU A 285 -20.65 -1.05 -18.51
N LEU A 286 -21.25 -0.35 -19.48
CA LEU A 286 -22.34 0.59 -19.21
C LEU A 286 -23.59 -0.13 -18.69
N ARG A 287 -23.90 -1.31 -19.24
CA ARG A 287 -24.98 -2.17 -18.72
C ARG A 287 -24.68 -2.68 -17.32
N LEU A 288 -23.42 -2.97 -17.02
CA LEU A 288 -22.97 -3.38 -15.69
C LEU A 288 -23.18 -2.25 -14.68
N ARG A 289 -22.81 -1.02 -15.04
CA ARG A 289 -23.09 0.18 -14.23
C ARG A 289 -24.57 0.30 -13.90
N ASP A 290 -25.45 0.04 -14.87
CA ASP A 290 -26.90 0.17 -14.71
C ASP A 290 -27.58 -1.05 -14.07
N LEU A 291 -26.80 -2.05 -13.63
CA LEU A 291 -27.30 -3.32 -13.05
C LEU A 291 -28.30 -4.06 -13.96
N LYS A 292 -28.15 -3.91 -15.28
CA LYS A 292 -29.05 -4.47 -16.30
C LYS A 292 -28.26 -5.26 -17.32
N ILE A 293 -27.65 -6.36 -16.88
CA ILE A 293 -26.86 -7.23 -17.75
C ILE A 293 -27.78 -8.16 -18.54
N PRO A 294 -27.76 -8.11 -19.89
CA PRO A 294 -28.40 -9.13 -20.70
C PRO A 294 -27.59 -10.43 -20.63
N LEU A 295 -28.25 -11.54 -20.29
CA LEU A 295 -27.69 -12.88 -20.36
C LEU A 295 -27.87 -13.47 -21.76
N ARG A 296 -27.16 -14.57 -22.05
CA ARG A 296 -27.25 -15.26 -23.36
C ARG A 296 -28.67 -15.70 -23.73
N ASP A 297 -29.54 -15.98 -22.75
CA ASP A 297 -30.95 -16.34 -22.97
C ASP A 297 -31.88 -15.12 -23.14
N GLY A 298 -31.32 -13.91 -23.21
CA GLY A 298 -32.05 -12.64 -23.38
C GLY A 298 -32.64 -12.08 -22.08
N SER A 299 -32.52 -12.78 -20.96
CA SER A 299 -32.99 -12.30 -19.66
C SER A 299 -32.05 -11.28 -19.04
N ILE A 300 -32.54 -10.52 -18.04
CA ILE A 300 -31.74 -9.48 -17.37
C ILE A 300 -31.31 -9.94 -15.98
N PHE A 301 -30.02 -9.75 -15.67
CA PHE A 301 -29.43 -10.01 -14.37
C PHE A 301 -28.87 -8.74 -13.73
N SER A 302 -29.04 -8.63 -12.41
CA SER A 302 -28.55 -7.52 -11.60
C SER A 302 -27.49 -8.02 -10.62
N PRO A 303 -26.19 -7.87 -10.93
CA PRO A 303 -25.11 -8.37 -10.09
C PRO A 303 -24.93 -7.57 -8.78
N ASP A 304 -24.37 -8.21 -7.78
CA ASP A 304 -23.84 -7.61 -6.55
C ASP A 304 -22.31 -7.77 -6.52
N MET A 305 -21.57 -6.79 -7.00
CA MET A 305 -20.10 -6.79 -7.01
C MET A 305 -19.47 -5.40 -6.88
N VAL A 306 -18.19 -5.36 -6.50
CA VAL A 306 -17.35 -4.17 -6.69
C VAL A 306 -16.55 -4.34 -7.96
N VAL A 307 -16.66 -3.39 -8.88
CA VAL A 307 -15.91 -3.41 -10.14
C VAL A 307 -14.69 -2.49 -10.00
N LEU A 308 -13.50 -3.09 -10.06
CA LEU A 308 -12.22 -2.41 -10.04
C LEU A 308 -11.61 -2.47 -11.43
N MET A 309 -11.42 -1.30 -12.03
CA MET A 309 -10.78 -1.15 -13.33
C MET A 309 -9.35 -0.66 -13.16
N TYR A 310 -8.43 -1.11 -14.02
CA TYR A 310 -7.02 -0.75 -13.95
C TYR A 310 -6.56 -0.20 -15.29
N ALA A 311 -5.92 0.97 -15.28
CA ALA A 311 -5.35 1.55 -16.50
C ALA A 311 -3.91 2.01 -16.26
N ASN A 312 -3.04 1.67 -17.22
CA ASN A 312 -1.66 2.18 -17.34
C ASN A 312 -1.57 3.34 -18.35
N THR A 313 -2.67 4.05 -18.61
CA THR A 313 -2.72 5.23 -19.50
C THR A 313 -3.30 6.45 -18.80
N GLU A 314 -3.11 7.62 -19.40
CA GLU A 314 -3.67 8.88 -18.91
C GLU A 314 -5.19 8.92 -19.15
N MET A 315 -5.93 9.54 -18.23
CA MET A 315 -7.39 9.65 -18.21
C MET A 315 -7.94 10.36 -19.45
N HIS A 316 -7.16 11.25 -20.07
CA HIS A 316 -7.55 11.90 -21.31
C HIS A 316 -7.68 10.92 -22.48
N GLU A 317 -6.80 9.91 -22.56
CA GLU A 317 -6.89 8.84 -23.57
C GLU A 317 -8.10 7.94 -23.30
N ILE A 318 -8.37 7.63 -22.03
CA ILE A 318 -9.57 6.86 -21.64
C ILE A 318 -10.85 7.62 -22.03
N ASN A 319 -10.92 8.91 -21.74
CA ASN A 319 -12.10 9.73 -22.09
C ASN A 319 -12.30 9.88 -23.60
N LYS A 320 -11.22 9.80 -24.38
CA LYS A 320 -11.28 9.86 -25.84
C LYS A 320 -11.75 8.53 -26.44
N ALA A 321 -11.27 7.42 -25.88
CA ALA A 321 -11.52 6.08 -26.40
C ALA A 321 -12.83 5.45 -25.87
N ALA A 322 -13.22 5.76 -24.64
CA ALA A 322 -14.27 5.03 -23.93
C ALA A 322 -15.46 5.94 -23.56
N PRO A 323 -16.70 5.54 -23.86
CA PRO A 323 -17.92 6.25 -23.44
C PRO A 323 -18.25 6.01 -21.96
N LEU A 324 -17.25 5.99 -21.08
CA LEU A 324 -17.38 5.61 -19.67
C LEU A 324 -17.26 6.78 -18.69
N LYS A 325 -17.12 8.02 -19.19
CA LYS A 325 -16.81 9.21 -18.37
C LYS A 325 -17.75 9.38 -17.17
N ASP A 326 -19.06 9.19 -17.37
CA ASP A 326 -20.07 9.33 -16.31
C ASP A 326 -20.31 8.02 -15.53
N ALA A 327 -19.67 6.93 -15.93
CA ALA A 327 -19.76 5.61 -15.29
C ALA A 327 -18.63 5.37 -14.29
N ILE A 328 -17.54 6.14 -14.37
CA ILE A 328 -16.29 5.88 -13.67
C ILE A 328 -16.11 6.81 -12.47
N TYR A 329 -15.65 6.23 -11.36
CA TYR A 329 -15.00 6.96 -10.28
C TYR A 329 -13.47 6.83 -10.39
N PRO A 330 -12.76 7.87 -10.86
CA PRO A 330 -11.32 7.78 -11.06
C PRO A 330 -10.56 7.92 -9.74
N VAL A 331 -9.56 7.08 -9.55
CA VAL A 331 -8.62 7.11 -8.43
C VAL A 331 -7.22 7.17 -9.01
N PHE A 332 -6.60 8.34 -8.90
CA PHE A 332 -5.24 8.58 -9.39
C PHE A 332 -4.21 8.02 -8.41
N ILE A 333 -3.52 6.96 -8.83
CA ILE A 333 -2.44 6.30 -8.09
C ILE A 333 -1.12 6.85 -8.59
N ARG A 334 -0.47 7.66 -7.76
CA ARG A 334 0.87 8.21 -8.06
C ARG A 334 1.94 7.13 -7.98
N ARG A 335 3.05 7.34 -8.67
CA ARG A 335 4.26 6.47 -8.57
C ARG A 335 5.35 7.07 -7.69
N ASN A 336 5.36 8.39 -7.57
CA ASN A 336 6.34 9.05 -6.73
C ASN A 336 5.88 8.97 -5.27
N LEU A 337 6.71 8.38 -4.41
CA LEU A 337 6.46 8.13 -2.98
C LEU A 337 7.42 8.97 -2.13
N SER A 338 7.38 8.80 -0.81
CA SER A 338 8.49 9.26 0.05
C SER A 338 9.74 8.38 -0.11
N CYS A 339 10.89 8.89 0.30
CA CYS A 339 12.14 8.14 0.28
C CYS A 339 12.06 6.91 1.20
N THR A 340 11.49 7.08 2.39
CA THR A 340 11.35 5.96 3.34
C THR A 340 10.38 4.88 2.83
N ALA A 341 9.29 5.27 2.16
CA ALA A 341 8.37 4.30 1.55
C ALA A 341 9.07 3.51 0.42
N GLU A 342 9.83 4.20 -0.43
CA GLU A 342 10.61 3.56 -1.50
C GLU A 342 11.69 2.63 -0.92
N GLU A 343 12.40 3.04 0.14
CA GLU A 343 13.39 2.20 0.82
C GLU A 343 12.75 0.92 1.38
N ASN A 344 11.57 1.02 2.01
CA ASN A 344 10.84 -0.15 2.51
C ASN A 344 10.42 -1.11 1.38
N ILE A 345 10.09 -0.58 0.21
CA ILE A 345 9.81 -1.40 -0.99
C ILE A 345 11.08 -2.14 -1.41
N LEU A 346 12.23 -1.47 -1.44
CA LEU A 346 13.51 -2.09 -1.80
C LEU A 346 13.90 -3.20 -0.80
N LYS A 347 13.70 -2.97 0.51
CA LYS A 347 13.96 -3.96 1.57
C LYS A 347 13.13 -5.24 1.42
N LYS A 348 11.88 -5.12 0.95
CA LYS A 348 11.00 -6.28 0.65
C LYS A 348 11.43 -7.05 -0.59
N GLY A 349 12.36 -6.54 -1.39
CA GLY A 349 12.78 -7.15 -2.65
C GLY A 349 13.68 -8.38 -2.53
N GLU A 350 14.07 -8.80 -1.33
CA GLU A 350 14.95 -9.96 -1.06
C GLU A 350 16.18 -10.00 -1.98
N LEU A 351 16.95 -8.90 -1.98
CA LEU A 351 18.10 -8.74 -2.85
C LEU A 351 19.19 -9.78 -2.54
N PRO A 352 19.89 -10.34 -3.55
CA PRO A 352 20.80 -11.47 -3.39
C PRO A 352 22.22 -11.02 -3.01
N PHE A 353 22.32 -10.12 -2.04
CA PHE A 353 23.60 -9.70 -1.46
C PHE A 353 23.81 -10.37 -0.11
N ARG A 354 25.04 -10.79 0.20
CA ARG A 354 25.38 -11.36 1.52
C ARG A 354 25.13 -10.37 2.66
N HIS A 355 25.49 -9.12 2.41
CA HIS A 355 25.26 -7.99 3.32
C HIS A 355 24.94 -6.75 2.49
N ILE A 356 24.00 -5.94 2.97
CA ILE A 356 23.70 -4.64 2.38
C ILE A 356 24.23 -3.58 3.33
N SER A 357 25.13 -2.73 2.84
CA SER A 357 25.68 -1.65 3.63
C SER A 357 24.56 -0.81 4.26
N PRO A 358 24.67 -0.44 5.55
CA PRO A 358 23.81 0.56 6.16
C PRO A 358 23.64 1.78 5.25
N GLU A 359 22.42 2.33 5.22
CA GLU A 359 22.01 3.49 4.40
C GLU A 359 22.08 3.32 2.87
N ALA A 360 22.63 2.22 2.33
CA ALA A 360 22.73 2.02 0.87
C ALA A 360 21.37 2.08 0.18
N LEU A 361 20.37 1.37 0.73
CA LEU A 361 19.00 1.38 0.19
C LEU A 361 18.32 2.74 0.37
N ALA A 362 18.59 3.46 1.46
CA ALA A 362 18.05 4.80 1.67
C ALA A 362 18.59 5.81 0.64
N ILE A 363 19.87 5.71 0.30
CA ILE A 363 20.51 6.51 -0.75
C ILE A 363 19.94 6.18 -2.13
N LEU A 364 19.79 4.89 -2.45
CA LEU A 364 19.19 4.43 -3.71
C LEU A 364 17.70 4.80 -3.82
N ALA A 365 16.97 4.80 -2.71
CA ALA A 365 15.59 5.25 -2.64
C ALA A 365 15.48 6.75 -2.95
N LYS A 366 16.37 7.59 -2.39
CA LYS A 366 16.46 9.02 -2.74
C LYS A 366 16.70 9.23 -4.23
N PHE A 367 17.58 8.42 -4.84
CA PHE A 367 17.79 8.45 -6.29
C PHE A 367 16.52 8.08 -7.07
N ALA A 368 15.87 6.97 -6.70
CA ALA A 368 14.68 6.48 -7.40
C ALA A 368 13.52 7.50 -7.35
N VAL A 369 13.21 8.01 -6.16
CA VAL A 369 12.19 9.05 -5.97
C VAL A 369 12.60 10.32 -6.72
N GLY A 370 13.85 10.77 -6.55
CA GLY A 370 14.33 11.99 -7.20
C GLY A 370 14.29 11.91 -8.73
N SER A 371 14.52 10.74 -9.31
CA SER A 371 14.48 10.52 -10.76
C SER A 371 13.07 10.71 -11.36
N ARG A 372 12.02 10.63 -10.54
CA ARG A 372 10.61 10.79 -10.96
C ARG A 372 10.13 12.24 -10.86
N ILE A 373 10.91 13.11 -10.23
CA ILE A 373 10.58 14.52 -9.98
C ILE A 373 11.23 15.38 -11.06
N ASP A 374 10.43 16.02 -11.90
CA ASP A 374 10.94 16.91 -12.95
C ASP A 374 11.33 18.28 -12.36
N VAL A 375 12.62 18.52 -12.12
CA VAL A 375 13.17 19.77 -11.58
C VAL A 375 14.49 20.15 -12.24
N ASN A 376 14.75 21.45 -12.30
CA ASN A 376 15.93 22.01 -12.97
C ASN A 376 17.13 22.24 -12.03
N SER A 377 16.96 22.09 -10.71
CA SER A 377 18.02 22.33 -9.73
C SER A 377 18.03 21.29 -8.61
N THR A 378 19.22 21.02 -8.05
CA THR A 378 19.38 20.12 -6.90
C THR A 378 18.76 20.69 -5.63
N ALA A 379 18.73 22.02 -5.47
CA ALA A 379 18.09 22.70 -4.35
C ALA A 379 16.56 22.46 -4.35
N ASP A 380 15.92 22.60 -5.51
CA ASP A 380 14.49 22.31 -5.64
C ASP A 380 14.22 20.82 -5.39
N LEU A 381 15.07 19.93 -5.92
CA LEU A 381 14.92 18.50 -5.72
C LEU A 381 14.90 18.14 -4.23
N LYS A 382 15.87 18.66 -3.45
CA LYS A 382 15.93 18.46 -1.99
C LYS A 382 14.64 18.91 -1.30
N LYS A 383 14.13 20.11 -1.64
CA LYS A 383 12.85 20.60 -1.11
C LYS A 383 11.69 19.63 -1.38
N TYR A 384 11.58 19.09 -2.59
CA TYR A 384 10.51 18.14 -2.92
C TYR A 384 10.67 16.81 -2.17
N LEU A 385 11.89 16.26 -2.07
CA LEU A 385 12.12 15.02 -1.33
C LEU A 385 11.69 15.17 0.14
N ASP A 386 12.03 16.29 0.78
CA ASP A 386 11.63 16.59 2.15
C ASP A 386 10.11 16.78 2.30
N ALA A 387 9.48 17.49 1.36
CA ALA A 387 8.04 17.69 1.35
C ALA A 387 7.28 16.36 1.17
N TYR A 388 7.74 15.48 0.28
CA TYR A 388 7.15 14.15 0.08
C TYR A 388 7.29 13.27 1.33
N GLU A 389 8.44 13.32 2.00
CA GLU A 389 8.67 12.62 3.26
C GLU A 389 7.68 13.07 4.34
N LYS A 390 7.53 14.38 4.54
CA LYS A 390 6.57 14.93 5.49
C LYS A 390 5.12 14.58 5.14
N TYR A 391 4.77 14.73 3.86
CA TYR A 391 3.42 14.47 3.36
C TYR A 391 2.99 13.02 3.57
N GLU A 392 3.86 12.06 3.24
CA GLU A 392 3.55 10.64 3.38
C GLU A 392 3.27 10.25 4.84
N TYR A 393 4.03 10.79 5.78
CA TYR A 393 3.86 10.47 7.20
C TYR A 393 2.92 11.42 7.95
N GLY A 394 2.14 12.24 7.23
CA GLY A 394 1.17 13.16 7.82
C GLY A 394 1.80 14.21 8.74
N LYS A 395 3.08 14.52 8.55
CA LYS A 395 3.77 15.58 9.29
C LYS A 395 3.27 16.95 8.79
N ARG A 396 3.36 17.95 9.67
CA ARG A 396 2.95 19.32 9.33
C ARG A 396 3.82 19.87 8.19
N LEU A 397 3.17 20.27 7.11
CA LEU A 397 3.78 20.98 5.99
C LEU A 397 3.70 22.50 6.22
N SER A 398 4.69 23.24 5.74
CA SER A 398 4.58 24.70 5.59
C SER A 398 3.60 25.06 4.46
N GLU A 399 3.22 26.33 4.35
CA GLU A 399 2.37 26.80 3.25
C GLU A 399 3.05 26.59 1.88
N GLU A 400 4.36 26.88 1.80
CA GLU A 400 5.17 26.64 0.59
C GLU A 400 5.18 25.15 0.23
N GLU A 401 5.43 24.26 1.19
CA GLU A 401 5.47 22.81 0.98
C GLU A 401 4.09 22.25 0.56
N THR A 402 3.02 22.77 1.17
CA THR A 402 1.64 22.37 0.83
C THR A 402 1.34 22.72 -0.63
N GLU A 403 1.72 23.91 -1.08
CA GLU A 403 1.53 24.34 -2.45
C GLU A 403 2.40 23.56 -3.44
N LEU A 404 3.64 23.23 -3.07
CA LEU A 404 4.53 22.37 -3.86
C LEU A 404 3.92 20.98 -4.08
N ILE A 405 3.40 20.35 -3.01
CA ILE A 405 2.78 19.02 -3.11
C ILE A 405 1.49 19.09 -3.91
N ARG A 406 0.60 20.07 -3.66
CA ARG A 406 -0.66 20.23 -4.42
C ARG A 406 -0.44 20.36 -5.92
N LYS A 407 0.61 21.07 -6.34
CA LYS A 407 0.96 21.24 -7.76
C LYS A 407 1.37 19.93 -8.46
N ARG A 408 1.83 18.92 -7.70
CA ARG A 408 2.36 17.65 -8.25
C ARG A 408 1.52 16.44 -7.92
N VAL A 409 0.77 16.45 -6.82
CA VAL A 409 -0.16 15.42 -6.38
C VAL A 409 -1.56 16.05 -6.22
N PRO A 410 -2.20 16.45 -7.33
CA PRO A 410 -3.52 17.07 -7.26
C PRO A 410 -4.60 16.07 -6.82
N GLU A 411 -5.65 16.59 -6.17
CA GLU A 411 -6.79 15.79 -5.68
C GLU A 411 -7.64 15.15 -6.78
N ALA A 412 -7.81 15.86 -7.90
CA ALA A 412 -8.74 15.50 -8.96
C ALA A 412 -8.05 15.23 -10.31
N ALA A 413 -6.73 15.07 -10.32
CA ALA A 413 -5.97 14.85 -11.54
C ALA A 413 -4.77 13.92 -11.30
N GLU A 414 -4.11 13.56 -12.40
CA GLU A 414 -2.91 12.74 -12.39
C GLU A 414 -1.74 13.46 -11.75
N SER A 415 -0.87 12.68 -11.10
CA SER A 415 0.40 13.23 -10.64
C SER A 415 1.28 13.58 -11.84
N LYS A 416 2.01 14.69 -11.76
CA LYS A 416 3.00 15.02 -12.80
C LYS A 416 4.25 14.13 -12.72
N ASP A 417 4.50 13.54 -11.56
CA ASP A 417 5.74 12.82 -11.27
C ASP A 417 5.63 11.33 -11.61
N GLY A 418 6.65 10.79 -12.28
CA GLY A 418 6.79 9.36 -12.53
C GLY A 418 5.93 8.77 -13.67
N TRP A 419 5.20 9.59 -14.43
CA TRP A 419 4.40 9.14 -15.58
C TRP A 419 5.26 8.87 -16.82
N LYS A 420 6.02 9.87 -17.29
CA LYS A 420 6.81 9.79 -18.53
C LYS A 420 8.31 9.57 -18.30
N LYS A 421 8.80 9.89 -17.10
CA LYS A 421 10.21 9.87 -16.74
C LYS A 421 10.42 9.24 -15.36
N GLY A 422 11.66 8.84 -15.09
CA GLY A 422 12.09 8.30 -13.81
C GLY A 422 12.08 6.78 -13.73
N LEU A 423 12.86 6.27 -12.79
CA LEU A 423 13.11 4.85 -12.59
C LEU A 423 12.01 4.23 -11.71
N SER A 424 11.39 3.11 -12.10
CA SER A 424 10.51 2.36 -11.17
C SER A 424 11.30 1.68 -10.07
N SER A 425 10.65 1.41 -8.95
CA SER A 425 11.15 0.47 -7.92
C SER A 425 11.49 -0.88 -8.54
N ARG A 426 10.63 -1.42 -9.44
CA ARG A 426 10.89 -2.66 -10.18
C ARG A 426 12.14 -2.60 -11.05
N THR A 427 12.37 -1.48 -11.74
CA THR A 427 13.56 -1.30 -12.58
C THR A 427 14.81 -1.19 -11.73
N LEU A 428 14.75 -0.45 -10.62
CA LEU A 428 15.85 -0.35 -9.67
C LEU A 428 16.18 -1.71 -9.07
N LEU A 429 15.18 -2.47 -8.61
CA LEU A 429 15.37 -3.83 -8.11
C LEU A 429 16.06 -4.68 -9.17
N PHE A 430 15.59 -4.67 -10.42
CA PHE A 430 16.22 -5.40 -11.50
C PHE A 430 17.69 -5.00 -11.73
N ASP A 431 18.00 -3.71 -11.69
CA ASP A 431 19.39 -3.22 -11.78
C ASP A 431 20.25 -3.76 -10.62
N LEU A 432 19.71 -3.78 -9.40
CA LEU A 432 20.41 -4.31 -8.22
C LEU A 432 20.60 -5.83 -8.29
N PHE A 433 19.60 -6.58 -8.77
CA PHE A 433 19.72 -8.02 -9.02
C PHE A 433 20.82 -8.33 -10.04
N ASN A 434 20.94 -7.52 -11.10
CA ASN A 434 21.99 -7.70 -12.11
C ASN A 434 23.38 -7.24 -11.65
N MET A 435 23.43 -6.34 -10.65
CA MET A 435 24.68 -5.92 -10.04
C MET A 435 25.23 -6.97 -9.08
N ALA A 436 24.35 -7.73 -8.43
CA ALA A 436 24.72 -8.71 -7.44
C ALA A 436 25.56 -9.85 -8.03
N ARG A 437 26.60 -10.23 -7.29
CA ARG A 437 27.38 -11.45 -7.52
C ARG A 437 27.24 -12.37 -6.29
N PRO A 438 27.39 -13.69 -6.48
CA PRO A 438 27.36 -14.62 -5.35
C PRO A 438 28.32 -14.20 -4.24
N ASP A 439 27.83 -14.20 -3.00
CA ASP A 439 28.56 -13.86 -1.77
C ASP A 439 29.11 -12.42 -1.67
N GLU A 440 28.72 -11.51 -2.57
CA GLU A 440 29.16 -10.11 -2.54
C GLU A 440 28.23 -9.22 -1.69
N CYS A 441 28.78 -8.13 -1.15
CA CYS A 441 28.05 -7.13 -0.39
C CYS A 441 27.62 -5.94 -1.28
N LEU A 442 26.43 -5.37 -1.05
CA LEU A 442 26.07 -4.07 -1.64
C LEU A 442 26.73 -2.95 -0.81
N THR A 443 27.97 -2.63 -1.15
CA THR A 443 28.76 -1.58 -0.48
C THR A 443 28.39 -0.17 -0.95
N LEU A 444 28.79 0.86 -0.19
CA LEU A 444 28.60 2.25 -0.64
C LEU A 444 29.40 2.58 -1.92
N GLU A 445 30.54 1.92 -2.19
CA GLU A 445 31.27 2.12 -3.45
C GLU A 445 30.50 1.58 -4.66
N HIS A 446 29.77 0.47 -4.51
CA HIS A 446 28.87 -0.02 -5.55
C HIS A 446 27.76 1.00 -5.84
N VAL A 447 27.18 1.59 -4.78
CA VAL A 447 26.17 2.65 -4.91
C VAL A 447 26.78 3.91 -5.56
N GLU A 448 27.97 4.35 -5.15
CA GLU A 448 28.66 5.50 -5.75
C GLU A 448 28.89 5.26 -7.25
N GLY A 449 29.44 4.10 -7.62
CA GLY A 449 29.69 3.75 -9.02
C GLY A 449 28.41 3.68 -9.86
N TYR A 450 27.33 3.12 -9.30
CA TYR A 450 26.03 3.12 -9.96
C TYR A 450 25.49 4.54 -10.19
N LEU A 451 25.56 5.40 -9.18
CA LEU A 451 25.06 6.77 -9.27
C LEU A 451 25.91 7.65 -10.18
N GLU A 452 27.24 7.55 -10.15
CA GLU A 452 28.12 8.29 -11.07
C GLU A 452 27.84 7.86 -12.53
N LYS A 453 27.64 6.57 -12.80
CA LYS A 453 27.21 6.10 -14.14
C LYS A 453 25.85 6.66 -14.54
N ARG A 454 24.88 6.73 -13.61
CA ARG A 454 23.56 7.33 -13.89
C ARG A 454 23.65 8.83 -14.12
N LYS A 455 24.58 9.53 -13.46
CA LYS A 455 24.79 10.97 -13.60
C LYS A 455 25.27 11.37 -15.00
N GLU A 456 25.92 10.46 -15.74
CA GLU A 456 26.31 10.67 -17.13
C GLU A 456 25.10 10.84 -18.08
N ASP A 457 23.94 10.27 -17.72
CA ASP A 457 22.68 10.48 -18.45
C ASP A 457 22.07 11.83 -18.05
N SER A 458 21.84 12.70 -19.04
CA SER A 458 21.27 14.04 -18.83
C SER A 458 19.88 14.00 -18.17
N ASN A 459 19.13 12.91 -18.31
CA ASN A 459 17.83 12.74 -17.66
C ASN A 459 17.94 12.46 -16.15
N PHE A 460 19.09 11.94 -15.69
CA PHE A 460 19.28 11.54 -14.30
C PHE A 460 20.31 12.38 -13.54
N LYS A 461 21.04 13.27 -14.23
CA LYS A 461 22.10 14.11 -13.64
C LYS A 461 21.70 14.75 -12.30
N THR A 462 20.66 15.56 -12.27
CA THR A 462 20.17 16.23 -11.05
C THR A 462 19.77 15.23 -9.97
N SER A 463 19.07 14.15 -10.37
CA SER A 463 18.61 13.12 -9.45
C SER A 463 19.72 12.24 -8.88
N ALA A 464 20.86 12.12 -9.55
CA ALA A 464 22.04 11.38 -9.09
C ALA A 464 22.97 12.23 -8.22
N GLU A 465 23.07 13.54 -8.47
CA GLU A 465 23.92 14.45 -7.70
C GLU A 465 23.52 14.56 -6.22
N VAL A 466 22.22 14.68 -5.93
CA VAL A 466 21.70 14.75 -4.56
C VAL A 466 22.03 13.50 -3.72
N PRO A 467 21.75 12.26 -4.17
CA PRO A 467 22.11 11.06 -3.42
C PRO A 467 23.62 10.82 -3.35
N LEU A 468 24.42 11.23 -4.35
CA LEU A 468 25.89 11.18 -4.26
C LEU A 468 26.44 12.07 -3.14
N GLU A 469 25.90 13.29 -3.01
CA GLU A 469 26.23 14.18 -1.89
C GLU A 469 25.82 13.54 -0.55
N ALA A 470 24.60 13.00 -0.47
CA ALA A 470 24.11 12.31 0.74
C ALA A 470 24.98 11.09 1.10
N LEU A 471 25.45 10.32 0.11
CA LEU A 471 26.33 9.17 0.29
C LEU A 471 27.66 9.59 0.92
N ARG A 472 28.30 10.65 0.38
CA ARG A 472 29.58 11.16 0.89
C ARG A 472 29.43 11.70 2.31
N ASN A 473 28.35 12.41 2.58
CA ASN A 473 28.05 12.93 3.93
C ASN A 473 27.80 11.79 4.92
N THR A 474 27.13 10.71 4.49
CA THR A 474 26.87 9.52 5.32
C THR A 474 28.16 8.79 5.66
N ALA A 475 29.02 8.57 4.66
CA ALA A 475 30.31 7.92 4.89
C ALA A 475 31.19 8.75 5.86
N LEU A 476 31.27 10.06 5.64
CA LEU A 476 32.02 10.97 6.51
C LEU A 476 31.47 10.95 7.94
N ARG A 477 30.15 11.04 8.11
CA ARG A 477 29.47 10.96 9.42
C ARG A 477 29.88 9.69 10.16
N ASP A 478 29.82 8.54 9.51
CA ASP A 478 30.04 7.25 10.15
C ASP A 478 31.49 7.05 10.56
N VAL A 479 32.45 7.46 9.71
CA VAL A 479 33.88 7.44 10.07
C VAL A 479 34.16 8.39 11.24
N ILE A 480 33.52 9.55 11.29
CA ILE A 480 33.71 10.54 12.35
C ILE A 480 33.11 10.06 13.67
N LEU A 481 31.93 9.45 13.64
CA LEU A 481 31.35 8.79 14.81
C LEU A 481 32.29 7.70 15.32
N ALA A 482 32.79 6.83 14.44
CA ALA A 482 33.70 5.76 14.82
C ALA A 482 35.02 6.31 15.41
N TYR A 483 35.59 7.35 14.81
CA TYR A 483 36.78 8.02 15.34
C TYR A 483 36.52 8.66 16.71
N THR A 484 35.39 9.35 16.86
CA THR A 484 35.00 10.00 18.12
C THR A 484 34.85 8.99 19.23
N VAL A 485 34.18 7.86 18.96
CA VAL A 485 34.05 6.76 19.91
C VAL A 485 35.43 6.20 20.30
N ASN A 486 36.31 5.99 19.33
CA ASN A 486 37.68 5.55 19.61
C ASN A 486 38.44 6.55 20.51
N SER A 487 38.30 7.86 20.25
CA SER A 487 38.98 8.91 21.02
C SER A 487 38.41 9.10 22.44
N LEU A 488 37.16 8.70 22.69
CA LEU A 488 36.58 8.72 24.04
C LEU A 488 37.15 7.62 24.95
N GLY A 489 37.70 6.55 24.39
CA GLY A 489 38.48 5.54 25.11
C GLY A 489 38.00 4.09 24.89
N PHE A 490 38.79 3.16 25.44
CA PHE A 490 38.53 1.71 25.42
C PHE A 490 37.17 1.45 26.09
N ASP A 491 36.22 0.82 25.38
CA ASP A 491 34.81 0.56 25.78
C ASP A 491 33.77 1.67 25.54
N SER A 492 34.16 2.80 24.96
CA SER A 492 33.15 3.81 24.55
C SER A 492 32.25 3.27 23.44
N THR A 493 31.00 3.70 23.45
CA THR A 493 29.99 3.37 22.43
C THR A 493 29.46 4.63 21.75
N ILE A 494 28.69 4.48 20.66
CA ILE A 494 28.00 5.63 20.05
C ILE A 494 27.07 6.31 21.06
N ASN A 495 26.46 5.54 21.96
CA ASN A 495 25.61 6.08 23.01
C ASN A 495 26.37 7.00 23.98
N ASP A 496 27.66 6.76 24.21
CA ASP A 496 28.47 7.62 25.07
C ASP A 496 28.82 8.95 24.38
N ALA A 497 29.05 8.93 23.07
CA ALA A 497 29.14 10.14 22.26
C ALA A 497 27.82 10.93 22.27
N GLU A 498 26.68 10.24 22.14
CA GLU A 498 25.34 10.85 22.20
C GLU A 498 25.04 11.48 23.57
N LYS A 499 25.42 10.82 24.67
CA LYS A 499 25.30 11.39 26.03
C LYS A 499 26.18 12.62 26.21
N LEU A 500 27.42 12.56 25.73
CA LEU A 500 28.35 13.68 25.82
C LEU A 500 27.84 14.89 25.01
N PHE A 501 27.25 14.64 23.84
CA PHE A 501 26.60 15.69 23.06
C PHE A 501 25.32 16.22 23.72
N SER A 502 24.52 15.35 24.33
CA SER A 502 23.35 15.77 25.12
C SER A 502 23.76 16.68 26.29
N TYR A 503 24.91 16.41 26.91
CA TYR A 503 25.51 17.29 27.91
C TYR A 503 25.94 18.64 27.30
N TYR A 504 26.56 18.65 26.11
CA TYR A 504 26.84 19.90 25.38
C TYR A 504 25.57 20.72 25.15
N ILE A 505 24.48 20.10 24.70
CA ILE A 505 23.19 20.77 24.50
C ILE A 505 22.66 21.38 25.81
N SER A 506 22.83 20.69 26.94
CA SER A 506 22.40 21.22 28.24
C SER A 506 23.17 22.49 28.61
N LEU A 507 24.49 22.52 28.37
CA LEU A 507 25.33 23.70 28.58
C LEU A 507 24.96 24.84 27.65
N PHE A 508 24.74 24.51 26.37
CA PHE A 508 24.26 25.46 25.36
C PHE A 508 22.95 26.14 25.81
N LYS A 509 22.00 25.36 26.32
CA LYS A 509 20.73 25.88 26.85
C LYS A 509 20.95 26.77 28.08
N SER A 510 21.77 26.33 29.03
CA SER A 510 22.08 27.11 30.24
C SER A 510 22.77 28.43 29.91
N LYS A 511 23.67 28.46 28.93
CA LYS A 511 24.31 29.68 28.45
C LYS A 511 23.32 30.62 27.76
N LYS A 512 22.51 30.08 26.83
CA LYS A 512 21.68 30.88 25.93
C LYS A 512 20.36 31.34 26.55
N PHE A 513 19.69 30.48 27.31
CA PHE A 513 18.35 30.74 27.85
C PHE A 513 18.36 31.07 29.34
N GLU A 514 19.29 30.49 30.11
CA GLU A 514 19.38 30.71 31.56
C GLU A 514 20.46 31.74 31.96
N THR A 515 21.18 32.28 30.98
CA THR A 515 22.26 33.27 31.13
C THR A 515 23.30 32.90 32.19
N LYS A 516 23.52 31.61 32.43
CA LYS A 516 24.52 31.11 33.39
C LYS A 516 25.92 31.32 32.83
N SER A 517 26.78 31.98 33.62
CA SER A 517 28.19 32.21 33.27
C SER A 517 29.10 31.07 33.73
N LYS A 518 28.70 30.31 34.76
CA LYS A 518 29.46 29.21 35.36
C LYS A 518 28.60 27.98 35.64
N ILE A 519 29.24 26.81 35.70
CA ILE A 519 28.60 25.54 36.06
C ILE A 519 29.50 24.70 36.97
N GLN A 520 28.90 23.88 37.82
CA GLN A 520 29.62 22.91 38.63
C GLN A 520 29.92 21.66 37.78
N VAL A 521 31.21 21.37 37.57
CA VAL A 521 31.69 20.18 36.88
C VAL A 521 32.23 19.18 37.90
N VAL A 522 31.73 17.95 37.86
CA VAL A 522 32.14 16.88 38.78
C VAL A 522 33.65 16.64 38.66
N GLY A 523 34.36 16.71 39.79
CA GLY A 523 35.81 16.48 39.86
C GLY A 523 36.70 17.67 39.45
N VAL A 524 36.13 18.77 38.92
CA VAL A 524 36.89 19.96 38.52
C VAL A 524 36.53 21.19 39.37
N GLY A 525 35.26 21.33 39.75
CA GLY A 525 34.77 22.49 40.51
C GLY A 525 33.89 23.40 39.67
N GLU A 526 33.85 24.69 40.01
CA GLU A 526 33.06 25.69 39.29
C GLU A 526 33.86 26.22 38.08
N VAL A 527 33.34 26.02 36.86
CA VAL A 527 34.04 26.32 35.59
C VAL A 527 33.16 27.22 34.71
N PRO A 528 33.72 28.16 33.93
CA PRO A 528 32.96 28.91 32.94
C PRO A 528 32.23 27.98 31.95
N VAL A 529 30.95 28.25 31.68
CA VAL A 529 30.15 27.40 30.78
C VAL A 529 30.77 27.32 29.38
N GLN A 530 31.33 28.42 28.88
CA GLN A 530 32.01 28.47 27.59
C GLN A 530 33.22 27.53 27.53
N GLU A 531 34.03 27.50 28.58
CA GLU A 531 35.24 26.68 28.64
C GLU A 531 34.88 25.18 28.66
N GLU A 532 33.84 24.81 29.41
CA GLU A 532 33.35 23.43 29.44
C GLU A 532 32.70 23.01 28.11
N MET A 533 31.96 23.91 27.45
CA MET A 533 31.44 23.68 26.10
C MET A 533 32.57 23.43 25.10
N GLU A 534 33.60 24.26 25.08
CA GLU A 534 34.77 24.08 24.20
C GLU A 534 35.48 22.75 24.45
N ARG A 535 35.64 22.36 25.72
CA ARG A 535 36.23 21.07 26.09
C ARG A 535 35.45 19.90 25.51
N ILE A 536 34.11 19.94 25.61
CA ILE A 536 33.26 18.88 25.08
C ILE A 536 33.24 18.89 23.55
N ALA A 537 33.18 20.07 22.91
CA ALA A 537 33.22 20.18 21.46
C ALA A 537 34.52 19.61 20.87
N ARG A 538 35.66 19.79 21.56
CA ARG A 538 36.93 19.15 21.18
C ARG A 538 36.85 17.63 21.28
N LYS A 539 36.34 17.10 22.39
CA LYS A 539 36.15 15.64 22.56
C LYS A 539 35.23 15.01 21.51
N LEU A 540 34.25 15.76 21.02
CA LEU A 540 33.30 15.33 20.00
C LEU A 540 33.79 15.61 18.57
N ASN A 541 34.99 16.16 18.38
CA ASN A 541 35.52 16.56 17.06
C ASN A 541 34.60 17.51 16.29
N VAL A 542 33.98 18.48 16.97
CA VAL A 542 33.05 19.47 16.37
C VAL A 542 33.39 20.90 16.78
N TYR A 543 34.65 21.17 17.08
CA TYR A 543 35.13 22.43 17.67
C TYR A 543 35.46 23.54 16.64
N LYS A 544 34.95 23.46 15.40
CA LYS A 544 35.20 24.48 14.38
C LYS A 544 34.77 25.89 14.82
N ALA A 545 35.67 26.86 14.65
CA ALA A 545 35.49 28.25 15.06
C ALA A 545 35.00 28.39 16.52
N ASP A 546 35.68 27.72 17.45
CA ASP A 546 35.39 27.73 18.89
C ASP A 546 33.97 27.28 19.24
N GLY A 547 33.44 26.32 18.48
CA GLY A 547 32.08 25.79 18.66
C GLY A 547 30.96 26.69 18.11
N LYS A 548 31.26 27.86 17.55
CA LYS A 548 30.24 28.77 17.01
C LYS A 548 29.43 28.15 15.86
N VAL A 549 30.08 27.34 15.02
CA VAL A 549 29.40 26.63 13.91
C VAL A 549 28.43 25.59 14.45
N LEU A 550 28.83 24.89 15.52
CA LEU A 550 28.00 23.91 16.22
C LEU A 550 26.80 24.57 16.89
N ASP A 551 27.04 25.65 17.65
CA ASP A 551 26.01 26.46 18.30
C ASP A 551 24.96 26.95 17.30
N ALA A 552 25.40 27.51 16.16
CA ALA A 552 24.51 27.98 15.11
C ALA A 552 23.71 26.83 14.44
N ALA A 553 24.31 25.63 14.32
CA ALA A 553 23.63 24.46 13.79
C ALA A 553 22.55 23.94 14.74
N ILE A 554 22.86 23.87 16.04
CA ILE A 554 21.91 23.49 17.10
C ILE A 554 20.75 24.49 17.14
N ASP A 555 21.04 25.78 17.11
CA ASP A 555 20.03 26.83 17.10
C ASP A 555 19.05 26.71 15.94
N LYS A 556 19.59 26.56 14.73
CA LYS A 556 18.76 26.38 13.54
C LYS A 556 17.86 25.16 13.67
N TYR A 557 18.40 24.04 14.15
CA TYR A 557 17.63 22.81 14.36
C TYR A 557 16.51 23.00 15.39
N PHE A 558 16.79 23.66 16.52
CA PHE A 558 15.81 23.96 17.55
C PHE A 558 14.66 24.84 17.04
N ILE A 559 14.97 25.84 16.20
CA ILE A 559 13.96 26.71 15.59
C ILE A 559 13.03 25.89 14.68
N GLU A 560 13.58 24.96 13.92
CA GLU A 560 12.83 24.15 12.95
C GLU A 560 12.01 23.02 13.61
N ASN A 561 12.58 22.33 14.61
CA ASN A 561 12.00 21.08 15.15
C ASN A 561 11.45 21.22 16.57
N LYS A 562 11.73 22.32 17.28
CA LYS A 562 11.37 22.56 18.70
C LYS A 562 11.95 21.55 19.70
N GLU A 563 12.85 20.69 19.26
CA GLU A 563 13.54 19.68 20.05
C GLU A 563 15.04 19.69 19.72
N PRO A 564 15.91 19.25 20.65
CA PRO A 564 17.33 19.09 20.35
C PRO A 564 17.58 17.95 19.35
N PRO A 565 18.59 18.08 18.47
CA PRO A 565 19.03 16.96 17.65
C PRO A 565 19.83 15.95 18.48
N ALA A 566 19.82 14.68 18.06
CA ALA A 566 20.87 13.73 18.44
C ALA A 566 22.19 14.07 17.73
N PHE A 567 23.32 13.59 18.24
CA PHE A 567 24.65 13.85 17.67
C PHE A 567 24.76 13.28 16.26
N SER A 568 24.42 12.01 16.10
CA SER A 568 24.38 11.31 14.81
C SER A 568 23.48 12.02 13.79
N GLN A 569 22.32 12.53 14.23
CA GLN A 569 21.40 13.30 13.39
C GLN A 569 22.00 14.63 12.95
N LEU A 570 22.61 15.37 13.89
CA LEU A 570 23.26 16.64 13.59
C LEU A 570 24.39 16.45 12.59
N LEU A 571 25.25 15.44 12.79
CA LEU A 571 26.36 15.13 11.89
C LEU A 571 25.88 14.77 10.47
N ALA A 572 24.76 14.05 10.35
CA ALA A 572 24.17 13.72 9.05
C ALA A 572 23.67 14.96 8.31
N MET A 573 23.06 15.91 9.03
CA MET A 573 22.50 17.14 8.45
C MET A 573 23.54 18.23 8.20
N ARG A 574 24.55 18.31 9.06
CA ARG A 574 25.55 19.38 9.10
C ARG A 574 26.95 18.81 9.23
N PRO A 575 27.44 18.07 8.21
CA PRO A 575 28.81 17.55 8.22
C PRO A 575 29.87 18.67 8.28
N ASP A 576 29.50 19.91 7.96
CA ASP A 576 30.38 21.07 8.07
C ASP A 576 30.77 21.42 9.51
N VAL A 577 30.00 21.00 10.53
CA VAL A 577 30.34 21.20 11.96
C VAL A 577 31.53 20.34 12.40
N ILE A 578 31.82 19.27 11.65
CA ILE A 578 32.88 18.33 11.94
C ILE A 578 34.24 19.03 11.80
N ALA A 579 35.05 18.99 12.86
CA ALA A 579 36.43 19.40 12.84
C ALA A 579 37.29 18.18 12.48
N ILE A 580 37.92 18.20 11.30
CA ILE A 580 38.97 17.25 10.96
C ILE A 580 40.28 17.92 11.38
N ASP A 581 40.82 17.50 12.51
CA ASP A 581 42.02 18.07 13.10
C ASP A 581 43.28 17.31 12.69
N GLU A 582 44.46 17.84 13.03
CA GLU A 582 45.73 17.17 12.71
C GLU A 582 45.83 15.78 13.36
N GLU A 583 45.23 15.58 14.54
CA GLU A 583 45.22 14.28 15.21
C GLU A 583 44.47 13.24 14.38
N MET A 584 43.28 13.57 13.90
CA MET A 584 42.49 12.70 13.03
C MET A 584 43.15 12.51 11.66
N LEU A 585 43.69 13.58 11.06
CA LEU A 585 44.41 13.50 9.79
C LEU A 585 45.62 12.56 9.86
N ASN A 586 46.29 12.51 11.01
CA ASN A 586 47.44 11.64 11.24
C ASN A 586 47.04 10.24 11.76
N PHE A 587 45.81 10.07 12.26
CA PHE A 587 45.33 8.79 12.76
C PHE A 587 44.87 7.85 11.63
N ILE A 588 44.11 8.37 10.66
CA ILE A 588 43.62 7.58 9.53
C ILE A 588 44.56 7.76 8.34
N PRO A 589 45.07 6.67 7.72
CA PRO A 589 46.03 6.72 6.62
C PRO A 589 45.33 7.09 5.29
N TRP A 590 44.83 8.31 5.21
CA TRP A 590 43.93 8.74 4.12
C TRP A 590 44.55 8.52 2.74
N LYS A 591 45.83 8.87 2.55
CA LYS A 591 46.49 8.89 1.23
C LYS A 591 46.66 7.48 0.67
N GLU A 592 47.07 6.57 1.52
CA GLU A 592 47.29 5.17 1.23
C GLU A 592 45.95 4.47 0.93
N LEU A 593 44.91 4.80 1.70
CA LEU A 593 43.54 4.33 1.47
C LEU A 593 42.95 4.80 0.14
N LYS A 594 43.33 5.99 -0.35
CA LYS A 594 42.89 6.50 -1.65
C LYS A 594 43.56 5.77 -2.82
N GLN A 595 44.78 5.28 -2.64
CA GLN A 595 45.59 4.64 -3.69
C GLN A 595 45.43 3.11 -3.74
N SER A 596 44.62 2.51 -2.87
CA SER A 596 44.45 1.05 -2.75
C SER A 596 45.77 0.31 -2.51
N GLY A 597 46.72 0.92 -1.80
CA GLY A 597 48.02 0.33 -1.47
C GLY A 597 47.99 -0.50 -0.18
N GLU A 598 48.99 -1.37 0.01
CA GLU A 598 49.18 -2.09 1.27
C GLU A 598 49.51 -1.10 2.39
N LEU A 599 48.75 -1.16 3.48
CA LEU A 599 48.99 -0.36 4.67
C LEU A 599 50.13 -0.96 5.50
N ASN A 600 50.96 -0.11 6.09
CA ASN A 600 51.93 -0.59 7.08
C ASN A 600 51.19 -1.15 8.33
N PRO A 601 51.86 -1.96 9.17
CA PRO A 601 51.19 -2.62 10.30
C PRO A 601 50.52 -1.68 11.30
N LYS A 602 51.09 -0.48 11.53
CA LYS A 602 50.53 0.50 12.48
C LYS A 602 49.26 1.14 11.93
N ASP A 603 49.26 1.47 10.64
CA ASP A 603 48.12 2.06 9.96
C ASP A 603 46.99 1.04 9.77
N SER A 604 47.33 -0.22 9.53
CA SER A 604 46.39 -1.34 9.54
C SER A 604 45.74 -1.52 10.92
N GLU A 605 46.50 -1.45 12.02
CA GLU A 605 45.96 -1.53 13.38
C GLU A 605 44.98 -0.38 13.69
N ARG A 606 45.35 0.86 13.32
CA ARG A 606 44.50 2.04 13.52
C ARG A 606 43.21 1.95 12.72
N LEU A 607 43.30 1.55 11.45
CA LEU A 607 42.13 1.32 10.61
C LEU A 607 41.23 0.22 11.20
N GLY A 608 41.84 -0.86 11.70
CA GLY A 608 41.13 -1.96 12.36
C GLY A 608 40.29 -1.51 13.56
N LYS A 609 40.72 -0.49 14.31
CA LYS A 609 39.92 0.09 15.41
C LYS A 609 38.67 0.78 14.89
N ILE A 610 38.81 1.58 13.83
CA ILE A 610 37.67 2.28 13.19
C ILE A 610 36.70 1.29 12.57
N THR A 611 37.18 0.34 11.76
CA THR A 611 36.31 -0.65 11.11
C THR A 611 35.64 -1.57 12.13
N SER A 612 36.30 -1.92 13.23
CA SER A 612 35.68 -2.66 14.34
C SER A 612 34.49 -1.90 14.95
N ILE A 613 34.61 -0.58 15.14
CA ILE A 613 33.50 0.24 15.67
C ILE A 613 32.37 0.34 14.64
N LEU A 614 32.68 0.58 13.36
CA LEU A 614 31.68 0.59 12.28
C LEU A 614 30.88 -0.73 12.25
N LYS A 615 31.56 -1.87 12.41
CA LYS A 615 30.90 -3.18 12.44
C LYS A 615 30.01 -3.35 13.66
N LYS A 616 30.57 -3.10 14.85
CA LYS A 616 29.91 -3.37 16.13
C LYS A 616 28.72 -2.43 16.40
N GLU A 617 28.89 -1.14 16.08
CA GLU A 617 27.95 -0.09 16.50
C GLU A 617 27.03 0.38 15.37
N LEU A 618 27.43 0.22 14.10
CA LEU A 618 26.66 0.71 12.93
C LEU A 618 26.21 -0.39 11.96
N GLY A 619 26.53 -1.67 12.23
CA GLY A 619 26.00 -2.81 11.49
C GLY A 619 26.68 -3.08 10.14
N TYR A 620 27.87 -2.51 9.92
CA TYR A 620 28.69 -2.82 8.75
C TYR A 620 29.30 -4.24 8.84
N CYS A 621 29.59 -4.87 7.70
CA CYS A 621 30.52 -6.00 7.63
C CYS A 621 31.94 -5.52 7.26
N ASP A 622 32.92 -6.41 7.17
CA ASP A 622 34.31 -6.05 6.84
C ASP A 622 34.41 -5.27 5.52
N ASP A 623 33.86 -5.82 4.43
CA ASP A 623 33.92 -5.19 3.10
C ASP A 623 33.21 -3.82 3.07
N CYS A 624 32.04 -3.73 3.73
CA CYS A 624 31.28 -2.50 3.78
C CYS A 624 31.97 -1.42 4.64
N ALA A 625 32.60 -1.80 5.76
CA ALA A 625 33.31 -0.87 6.62
C ALA A 625 34.53 -0.27 5.90
N GLU A 626 35.30 -1.08 5.18
CA GLU A 626 36.40 -0.56 4.35
C GLU A 626 35.89 0.37 3.25
N SER A 627 34.79 0.03 2.61
CA SER A 627 34.18 0.83 1.55
C SER A 627 33.80 2.24 2.05
N VAL A 628 33.22 2.34 3.25
CA VAL A 628 32.90 3.62 3.90
C VAL A 628 34.14 4.47 4.14
N VAL A 629 35.22 3.86 4.62
CA VAL A 629 36.48 4.57 4.88
C VAL A 629 37.12 5.05 3.57
N ARG A 630 37.12 4.23 2.51
CA ARG A 630 37.64 4.62 1.18
C ARG A 630 36.85 5.77 0.54
N ILE A 631 35.53 5.77 0.68
CA ILE A 631 34.71 6.90 0.18
C ILE A 631 35.05 8.18 0.94
N THR A 632 35.20 8.07 2.26
CA THR A 632 35.58 9.21 3.11
C THR A 632 36.97 9.72 2.74
N SER A 633 37.95 8.85 2.51
CA SER A 633 39.31 9.26 2.12
C SER A 633 39.35 10.04 0.81
N ARG A 634 38.54 9.65 -0.18
CA ARG A 634 38.38 10.39 -1.44
C ARG A 634 37.80 11.79 -1.24
N ALA A 635 36.94 11.98 -0.24
CA ALA A 635 36.34 13.27 0.07
C ALA A 635 37.29 14.20 0.86
N VAL A 636 38.09 13.63 1.77
CA VAL A 636 39.02 14.39 2.64
C VAL A 636 40.27 14.86 1.86
N ILE A 637 40.79 14.06 0.93
CA ILE A 637 42.02 14.37 0.16
C ILE A 637 41.68 15.04 -1.18
N LYS A 638 40.72 15.96 -1.19
CA LYS A 638 40.39 16.73 -2.39
C LYS A 638 41.29 17.95 -2.55
#